data_AF-A0A0K6GXC6-F1
#
_entry.id   AF-A0A0K6GXC6-F1
#
_cell.length_a   1.000
_cell.length_b   1.000
_cell.length_c   1.000
_cell.angle_alpha   90.00
_cell.angle_beta   90.00
_cell.angle_gamma   90.00
#
_symmetry.space_group_name_H-M   'P 1'
#
loop_
_entity.id
_entity.type
_entity.pdbx_description
1 polymer ?
#
loop_
_entity_poly.entity_id
_entity_poly.type
_entity_poly.pdbx_seq_one_letter_code
_entity_poly.pdbx_strand_id
1 'polypeptide(L)'
;MSFSDQLARLRPIAQQHATSLPTPYPRYVLFFSVTDGQDRAQVVHARAASFEAAWQEGVEAIRKVLRKHKLSGDWLRVDWVEAAETLPWEVLHSRLAATKRNYFRHGLALSADFTLAFLEQELNANAMLYAGSDVAQARINPKNFNVYAASRFGVEIDFDHPVKDPVVFTTGAAYCERTGPAYRIASSGLEAGRRLTGRLAEKDVLALVNTGGSFLARQVKRSGEFVYGYFPCFNREIPTYNALRHASSTYALIEAWEATGDRSLRPAIERALGYLTRELIRHTHAPDGTELAFLVEKNDEIKLGGNAVSLLVLVKYCEVSGDKTHLPLLESLAQGIAFMQEPKSGRLNHVLHFSDLSVKEDFRIIYYDGEAAFGLMRLYGLTRDARWLSVVEKAFDYFIARKHWTAHDHWLSYCVNELTRYCDDEKYYRFGLQNVSGYLDFVLERETTFPTLLELMMAAQQMLERLQQQPDKRHLLALIDLDKFYHALEHRAHYLQNGYFWPEIAMFFKKPARIVGSFFIRHHAFRVRIDDVEHYLSGLVAYLRYCRAGRPVVEAPAVAAPALAATWQGGDNWNAERVTQATGGQWLSPPPSDWSATGLCVWAPAMQPGNMVLTKRPGGSRGVLVDNARRMQPPPAALITDEPQLIPPEAGPTLVVADAAQAIIDLGRYARSQMKGTLIGVTGSSGKTTTVAMLTHILEAWGEVGQTRHNANLPHGIAWNLASMPWGAPYTVMEMAIGRMAENTQLVRPNMAVFTNIAPAHLEYHGTTAEVARKKSAIFDGMQAGEPAILNRDMLEWPIVHDAALRNRLQVVPYGRHPESRFRLLDYSPTDGVVQADLAGQTLRYRVGAPGEHMALNSLAVLAAVTMQGLDLAPALERLETFAPLPGRGARVARVFDGKPVEVLDEAYNANPASMEAALRLLAAQAPHGGRRLLVLGDMLELGPDAPQYHAALAPAVQAARADRIYLCGPMMQHLAQALEAAGVKAWWFPEVEALQAALFDDLAAHDFLLIKSSAGTRLSEIVEALQSQAPLETA
;
A
#
# COMPACT_ATOMS: atom_id res chain seq x y z
N MET A 1 26.32 19.17 31.16
CA MET A 1 26.24 17.71 31.05
C MET A 1 27.39 17.23 30.18
N SER A 2 28.09 16.19 30.62
CA SER A 2 29.25 15.62 29.96
C SER A 2 28.85 14.55 28.92
N PHE A 3 29.73 14.24 27.97
CA PHE A 3 29.55 13.10 27.06
C PHE A 3 29.39 11.75 27.82
N SER A 4 29.97 11.65 29.02
CA SER A 4 29.76 10.49 29.89
C SER A 4 28.31 10.38 30.37
N ASP A 5 27.59 11.49 30.52
CA ASP A 5 26.18 11.49 30.92
C ASP A 5 25.30 10.90 29.80
N GLN A 6 25.60 11.21 28.53
CA GLN A 6 24.92 10.62 27.37
C GLN A 6 25.12 9.10 27.33
N LEU A 7 26.37 8.64 27.52
CA LEU A 7 26.67 7.22 27.60
C LEU A 7 25.94 6.53 28.77
N ALA A 8 25.88 7.18 29.93
CA ALA A 8 25.16 6.66 31.10
C ALA A 8 23.65 6.53 30.84
N ARG A 9 23.05 7.42 30.02
CA ARG A 9 21.63 7.32 29.61
C ARG A 9 21.38 6.24 28.57
N LEU A 10 22.28 6.04 27.61
CA LEU A 10 22.09 5.07 26.53
C LEU A 10 22.44 3.64 26.94
N ARG A 11 23.39 3.45 27.86
CA ARG A 11 23.87 2.13 28.27
C ARG A 11 22.75 1.20 28.76
N PRO A 12 21.84 1.61 29.67
CA PRO A 12 20.79 0.72 30.16
C PRO A 12 19.86 0.24 29.04
N ILE A 13 19.51 1.12 28.10
CA ILE A 13 18.66 0.79 26.95
C ILE A 13 19.37 -0.21 26.03
N ALA A 14 20.64 0.06 25.70
CA ALA A 14 21.43 -0.84 24.86
C ALA A 14 21.65 -2.19 25.55
N GLN A 15 21.96 -2.21 26.84
CA GLN A 15 22.18 -3.44 27.61
C GLN A 15 20.91 -4.30 27.71
N GLN A 16 19.75 -3.67 27.86
CA GLN A 16 18.46 -4.36 27.94
C GLN A 16 18.06 -5.01 26.61
N HIS A 17 18.45 -4.43 25.48
CA HIS A 17 17.94 -4.83 24.16
C HIS A 17 18.98 -5.48 23.24
N ALA A 18 20.27 -5.27 23.47
CA ALA A 18 21.33 -5.88 22.68
C ALA A 18 21.34 -7.39 22.91
N THR A 19 21.16 -8.12 21.83
CA THR A 19 21.18 -9.59 21.79
C THR A 19 22.55 -10.06 21.36
N SER A 20 22.92 -11.26 21.79
CA SER A 20 24.16 -11.86 21.30
C SER A 20 23.95 -12.42 19.90
N LEU A 21 24.80 -12.00 18.97
CA LEU A 21 25.00 -12.69 17.72
C LEU A 21 25.77 -13.99 17.94
N PRO A 22 25.73 -14.87 16.96
CA PRO A 22 26.42 -16.14 17.09
C PRO A 22 27.70 -16.29 16.31
N THR A 23 28.38 -17.40 16.50
CA THR A 23 29.45 -17.86 15.61
C THR A 23 28.95 -17.98 14.15
N PRO A 24 29.69 -17.53 13.13
CA PRO A 24 31.05 -16.99 13.18
C PRO A 24 31.12 -15.47 13.45
N TYR A 25 30.00 -14.80 13.71
CA TYR A 25 29.97 -13.37 14.00
C TYR A 25 30.51 -13.05 15.40
N PRO A 26 31.04 -11.83 15.62
CA PRO A 26 31.34 -11.37 16.98
C PRO A 26 30.06 -11.35 17.83
N ARG A 27 30.15 -11.88 19.05
CA ARG A 27 28.98 -12.08 19.92
C ARG A 27 28.18 -10.81 20.18
N TYR A 28 28.85 -9.68 20.32
CA TYR A 28 28.21 -8.37 20.36
C TYR A 28 28.88 -7.44 19.36
N VAL A 29 28.06 -6.81 18.51
CA VAL A 29 28.50 -5.76 17.58
C VAL A 29 27.71 -4.50 17.90
N LEU A 30 28.41 -3.48 18.39
CA LEU A 30 27.84 -2.19 18.76
C LEU A 30 28.45 -1.09 17.90
N PHE A 31 27.61 -0.25 17.30
CA PHE A 31 28.02 0.95 16.57
C PHE A 31 27.79 2.17 17.44
N PHE A 32 28.76 3.08 17.47
CA PHE A 32 28.66 4.37 18.14
C PHE A 32 28.83 5.46 17.09
N SER A 33 27.73 6.17 16.82
CA SER A 33 27.69 7.27 15.87
C SER A 33 27.63 8.59 16.63
N VAL A 34 28.58 9.50 16.37
CA VAL A 34 28.67 10.78 17.09
C VAL A 34 28.88 11.96 16.15
N THR A 35 28.21 13.07 16.41
CA THR A 35 28.41 14.35 15.72
C THR A 35 28.13 15.53 16.65
N ASP A 36 28.62 16.72 16.30
CA ASP A 36 28.18 18.02 16.81
C ASP A 36 26.98 18.60 16.03
N GLY A 37 26.49 17.86 15.03
CA GLY A 37 25.40 18.26 14.15
C GLY A 37 25.85 19.08 12.93
N GLN A 38 27.10 19.53 12.85
CA GLN A 38 27.60 20.32 11.72
C GLN A 38 28.05 19.45 10.56
N ASP A 39 28.75 18.37 10.88
CA ASP A 39 29.30 17.42 9.93
C ASP A 39 28.72 16.03 10.11
N ARG A 40 28.84 15.20 9.07
CA ARG A 40 28.45 13.80 9.12
C ARG A 40 29.04 13.13 10.37
N ALA A 41 28.21 12.33 11.03
CA ALA A 41 28.60 11.54 12.18
C ALA A 41 29.81 10.66 11.89
N GLN A 42 30.72 10.65 12.85
CA GLN A 42 31.79 9.69 12.91
C GLN A 42 31.22 8.41 13.53
N VAL A 43 31.37 7.29 12.82
CA VAL A 43 30.84 6.00 13.23
C VAL A 43 32.00 5.07 13.52
N VAL A 44 32.11 4.62 14.77
CA VAL A 44 32.97 3.49 15.13
C VAL A 44 32.11 2.30 15.46
N HIS A 45 32.67 1.11 15.40
CA HIS A 45 31.99 -0.08 15.90
C HIS A 45 32.97 -0.92 16.71
N ALA A 46 32.44 -1.62 17.70
CA ALA A 46 33.17 -2.52 18.57
C ALA A 46 32.57 -3.92 18.48
N ARG A 47 33.42 -4.92 18.68
CA ARG A 47 33.15 -6.33 18.41
C ARG A 47 33.77 -7.14 19.53
N ALA A 48 32.97 -7.72 20.41
CA ALA A 48 33.52 -8.44 21.54
C ALA A 48 32.67 -9.66 21.94
N ALA A 49 33.25 -10.49 22.80
CA ALA A 49 32.61 -11.67 23.35
C ALA A 49 31.58 -11.37 24.44
N SER A 50 31.53 -10.14 24.99
CA SER A 50 30.53 -9.70 25.96
C SER A 50 30.05 -8.29 25.65
N PHE A 51 28.84 -7.97 26.11
CA PHE A 51 28.30 -6.62 25.99
C PHE A 51 29.20 -5.60 26.69
N GLU A 52 29.70 -5.91 27.88
CA GLU A 52 30.59 -5.04 28.66
C GLU A 52 31.87 -4.72 27.89
N ALA A 53 32.51 -5.72 27.29
CA ALA A 53 33.73 -5.52 26.51
C ALA A 53 33.45 -4.71 25.24
N ALA A 54 32.39 -5.03 24.48
CA ALA A 54 32.01 -4.29 23.27
C ALA A 54 31.65 -2.83 23.60
N TRP A 55 30.96 -2.61 24.73
CA TRP A 55 30.63 -1.29 25.21
C TRP A 55 31.89 -0.50 25.60
N GLN A 56 32.80 -1.10 26.37
CA GLN A 56 34.05 -0.46 26.79
C GLN A 56 34.93 -0.10 25.59
N GLU A 57 35.15 -1.04 24.67
CA GLU A 57 35.91 -0.82 23.43
C GLU A 57 35.28 0.29 22.58
N GLY A 58 33.95 0.24 22.39
CA GLY A 58 33.23 1.24 21.60
C GLY A 58 33.29 2.63 22.23
N VAL A 59 33.18 2.73 23.56
CA VAL A 59 33.36 3.97 24.31
C VAL A 59 34.79 4.51 24.19
N GLU A 60 35.79 3.64 24.27
CA GLU A 60 37.18 4.06 24.10
C GLU A 60 37.44 4.56 22.67
N ALA A 61 36.96 3.82 21.67
CA ALA A 61 37.10 4.16 20.26
C ALA A 61 36.41 5.50 19.94
N ILE A 62 35.16 5.69 20.38
CA ILE A 62 34.44 6.94 20.10
C ILE A 62 35.05 8.13 20.84
N ARG A 63 35.60 7.95 22.06
CA ARG A 63 36.36 9.00 22.76
C ARG A 63 37.65 9.37 22.04
N LYS A 64 38.36 8.41 21.43
CA LYS A 64 39.52 8.69 20.59
C LYS A 64 39.11 9.52 19.36
N VAL A 65 38.00 9.17 18.71
CA VAL A 65 37.44 9.92 17.58
C VAL A 65 37.05 11.35 17.98
N LEU A 66 36.35 11.54 19.10
CA LEU A 66 35.98 12.86 19.61
C LEU A 66 37.22 13.75 19.80
N ARG A 67 38.29 13.22 20.40
CA ARG A 67 39.55 13.97 20.57
C ARG A 67 40.24 14.26 19.24
N LYS A 68 40.35 13.26 18.36
CA LYS A 68 41.01 13.38 17.04
C LYS A 68 40.35 14.45 16.17
N HIS A 69 39.03 14.46 16.14
CA HIS A 69 38.23 15.38 15.32
C HIS A 69 37.78 16.64 16.08
N LYS A 70 38.18 16.79 17.35
CA LYS A 70 37.81 17.90 18.24
C LYS A 70 36.29 18.14 18.32
N LEU A 71 35.52 17.05 18.35
CA LEU A 71 34.06 17.09 18.39
C LEU A 71 33.55 17.26 19.83
N SER A 72 32.49 18.04 20.00
CA SER A 72 31.76 18.20 21.27
C SER A 72 30.94 16.95 21.63
N GLY A 73 30.50 16.19 20.62
CA GLY A 73 29.70 14.98 20.79
C GLY A 73 28.23 15.24 21.11
N ASP A 74 27.66 16.31 20.55
CA ASP A 74 26.33 16.78 20.94
C ASP A 74 25.21 15.79 20.64
N TRP A 75 25.35 14.96 19.60
CA TRP A 75 24.41 13.91 19.24
C TRP A 75 25.11 12.56 19.29
N LEU A 76 24.54 11.63 20.05
CA LEU A 76 25.05 10.28 20.20
C LEU A 76 23.95 9.26 19.89
N ARG A 77 24.25 8.35 18.96
CA ARG A 77 23.43 7.18 18.65
C ARG A 77 24.26 5.92 18.88
N VAL A 78 23.67 4.95 19.56
CA VAL A 78 24.23 3.61 19.72
C VAL A 78 23.30 2.62 19.06
N ASP A 79 23.82 1.88 18.09
CA ASP A 79 23.12 0.80 17.41
C ASP A 79 23.72 -0.53 17.85
N TRP A 80 22.89 -1.55 18.07
CA TRP A 80 23.32 -2.92 18.30
C TRP A 80 22.77 -3.79 17.17
N VAL A 81 23.59 -4.73 16.71
CA VAL A 81 23.14 -5.68 15.69
C VAL A 81 22.20 -6.69 16.35
N GLU A 82 21.00 -6.81 15.79
CA GLU A 82 19.95 -7.70 16.28
C GLU A 82 20.02 -9.06 15.59
N ALA A 83 20.29 -9.06 14.29
CA ALA A 83 20.52 -10.30 13.58
C ALA A 83 21.54 -10.06 12.47
N ALA A 84 22.25 -11.11 12.04
CA ALA A 84 23.26 -11.10 10.98
C ALA A 84 23.15 -12.32 10.05
N GLU A 85 23.37 -12.15 8.73
CA GLU A 85 23.38 -13.22 7.73
C GLU A 85 24.49 -13.09 6.71
N THR A 86 25.25 -14.16 6.50
CA THR A 86 26.27 -14.22 5.45
C THR A 86 25.67 -14.69 4.13
N LEU A 87 25.46 -13.80 3.16
CA LEU A 87 24.94 -14.17 1.83
C LEU A 87 26.07 -14.31 0.81
N PRO A 88 26.01 -15.27 -0.12
CA PRO A 88 26.81 -15.18 -1.34
C PRO A 88 26.52 -13.88 -2.09
N TRP A 89 27.53 -13.29 -2.74
CA TRP A 89 27.39 -12.03 -3.48
C TRP A 89 26.24 -12.05 -4.49
N GLU A 90 26.07 -13.15 -5.23
CA GLU A 90 24.98 -13.36 -6.21
C GLU A 90 23.58 -13.20 -5.58
N VAL A 91 23.41 -13.71 -4.35
CA VAL A 91 22.15 -13.63 -3.60
C VAL A 91 21.92 -12.20 -3.10
N LEU A 92 22.97 -11.52 -2.62
CA LEU A 92 22.89 -10.11 -2.25
C LEU A 92 22.48 -9.25 -3.47
N HIS A 93 23.11 -9.46 -4.63
CA HIS A 93 22.77 -8.74 -5.85
C HIS A 93 21.32 -8.97 -6.28
N SER A 94 20.85 -10.22 -6.24
CA SER A 94 19.46 -10.57 -6.53
C SER A 94 18.49 -9.87 -5.56
N ARG A 95 18.83 -9.84 -4.27
CA ARG A 95 18.01 -9.19 -3.24
C ARG A 95 17.95 -7.67 -3.42
N LEU A 96 19.07 -7.04 -3.75
CA LEU A 96 19.14 -5.61 -4.06
C LEU A 96 18.32 -5.28 -5.31
N ALA A 97 18.43 -6.11 -6.36
CA ALA A 97 17.66 -5.96 -7.59
C ALA A 97 16.14 -6.11 -7.37
N ALA A 98 15.70 -6.92 -6.41
CA ALA A 98 14.29 -7.03 -6.04
C ALA A 98 13.79 -5.89 -5.12
N THR A 99 14.69 -5.01 -4.65
CA THR A 99 14.37 -3.96 -3.67
C THR A 99 14.35 -2.59 -4.33
N LYS A 100 13.31 -1.78 -4.09
CA LYS A 100 13.25 -0.39 -4.54
C LYS A 100 14.42 0.42 -3.95
N ARG A 101 15.01 1.31 -4.75
CA ARG A 101 16.10 2.21 -4.35
C ARG A 101 15.75 2.95 -3.07
N ASN A 102 16.68 2.96 -2.11
CA ASN A 102 16.55 3.50 -0.74
C ASN A 102 15.64 2.71 0.22
N TYR A 103 15.04 1.59 -0.21
CA TYR A 103 14.19 0.73 0.63
C TYR A 103 14.91 -0.58 1.03
N PHE A 104 16.22 -0.68 0.82
CA PHE A 104 17.01 -1.74 1.44
C PHE A 104 17.22 -1.42 2.92
N ARG A 105 16.36 -1.97 3.78
CA ARG A 105 16.24 -1.66 5.22
C ARG A 105 17.17 -2.52 6.08
N HIS A 106 18.43 -2.64 5.68
CA HIS A 106 19.44 -3.44 6.35
C HIS A 106 20.81 -2.77 6.31
N GLY A 107 21.65 -3.06 7.31
CA GLY A 107 23.08 -2.83 7.25
C GLY A 107 23.80 -3.89 6.39
N LEU A 108 25.04 -3.59 6.01
CA LEU A 108 25.88 -4.46 5.19
C LEU A 108 27.30 -4.49 5.77
N ALA A 109 27.81 -5.66 6.10
CA ALA A 109 29.22 -5.90 6.34
C ALA A 109 29.83 -6.70 5.19
N LEU A 110 31.12 -6.52 4.91
CA LEU A 110 31.80 -7.19 3.80
C LEU A 110 32.44 -8.51 4.22
N SER A 111 32.32 -8.89 5.49
CA SER A 111 32.69 -10.20 6.00
C SER A 111 32.09 -10.47 7.38
N ALA A 112 32.05 -11.75 7.75
CA ALA A 112 31.49 -12.25 9.02
C ALA A 112 32.17 -11.70 10.28
N ASP A 113 33.42 -11.25 10.19
CA ASP A 113 34.12 -10.64 11.32
C ASP A 113 33.68 -9.20 11.59
N PHE A 114 32.76 -8.63 10.79
CA PHE A 114 32.27 -7.25 10.87
C PHE A 114 33.37 -6.17 10.75
N THR A 115 34.59 -6.49 10.31
CA THR A 115 35.69 -5.50 10.22
C THR A 115 35.33 -4.30 9.36
N LEU A 116 34.64 -4.54 8.24
CA LEU A 116 34.08 -3.52 7.36
C LEU A 116 32.57 -3.64 7.38
N ALA A 117 31.90 -2.93 8.28
CA ALA A 117 30.45 -2.99 8.47
C ALA A 117 29.80 -1.60 8.43
N PHE A 118 28.72 -1.46 7.67
CA PHE A 118 28.00 -0.21 7.40
C PHE A 118 26.53 -0.32 7.85
N LEU A 119 26.06 0.64 8.64
CA LEU A 119 24.66 0.77 9.01
C LEU A 119 23.79 1.12 7.79
N GLU A 120 22.50 0.80 7.85
CA GLU A 120 21.52 1.22 6.83
C GLU A 120 21.56 2.73 6.57
N GLN A 121 21.72 3.52 7.64
CA GLN A 121 21.79 4.98 7.56
C GLN A 121 23.05 5.44 6.84
N GLU A 122 24.19 4.76 7.04
CA GLU A 122 25.43 5.05 6.32
C GLU A 122 25.27 4.72 4.84
N LEU A 123 24.66 3.58 4.49
CA LEU A 123 24.41 3.17 3.11
C LEU A 123 23.56 4.18 2.35
N ASN A 124 22.46 4.64 2.95
CA ASN A 124 21.58 5.64 2.35
C ASN A 124 22.25 7.02 2.26
N ALA A 125 22.85 7.50 3.35
CA ALA A 125 23.40 8.85 3.42
C ALA A 125 24.68 9.05 2.60
N ASN A 126 25.29 7.97 2.13
CA ASN A 126 26.40 7.97 1.18
C ASN A 126 26.01 7.52 -0.23
N ALA A 127 24.72 7.24 -0.48
CA ALA A 127 24.23 6.70 -1.75
C ALA A 127 25.03 5.47 -2.23
N MET A 128 25.36 4.57 -1.30
CA MET A 128 26.17 3.38 -1.57
C MET A 128 25.39 2.32 -2.35
N LEU A 129 24.05 2.36 -2.30
CA LEU A 129 23.15 1.47 -3.04
C LEU A 129 22.41 2.21 -4.18
N TYR A 130 23.14 2.96 -5.00
CA TYR A 130 22.62 3.84 -6.05
C TYR A 130 23.29 3.61 -7.41
N ALA A 131 22.53 3.32 -8.47
CA ALA A 131 23.05 3.11 -9.83
C ALA A 131 22.51 4.12 -10.86
N GLY A 132 22.17 5.34 -10.43
CA GLY A 132 21.63 6.39 -11.32
C GLY A 132 20.15 6.68 -11.06
N SER A 133 19.67 7.79 -11.62
CA SER A 133 18.29 8.28 -11.43
C SER A 133 17.26 7.35 -12.05
N ASP A 134 17.64 6.69 -13.15
CA ASP A 134 16.74 5.92 -14.01
C ASP A 134 16.65 4.46 -13.56
N VAL A 135 17.48 4.05 -12.61
CA VAL A 135 17.42 2.73 -11.99
C VAL A 135 16.57 2.82 -10.73
N ALA A 136 15.38 2.21 -10.79
CA ALA A 136 14.42 2.23 -9.69
C ALA A 136 14.79 1.27 -8.54
N GLN A 137 15.68 0.31 -8.79
CA GLN A 137 16.11 -0.73 -7.85
C GLN A 137 17.42 -0.37 -7.13
N ALA A 138 17.67 -0.97 -5.97
CA ALA A 138 18.93 -0.82 -5.24
C ALA A 138 20.04 -1.58 -5.96
N ARG A 139 21.24 -0.98 -6.05
CA ARG A 139 22.43 -1.61 -6.64
C ARG A 139 23.70 -1.04 -6.01
N ILE A 140 24.71 -1.87 -5.80
CA ILE A 140 25.99 -1.44 -5.24
C ILE A 140 26.63 -0.38 -6.13
N ASN A 141 27.15 0.67 -5.51
CA ASN A 141 27.94 1.71 -6.14
C ASN A 141 29.39 1.64 -5.61
N PRO A 142 30.30 0.93 -6.29
CA PRO A 142 31.67 0.71 -5.81
C PRO A 142 32.41 2.02 -5.48
N LYS A 143 32.23 3.04 -6.33
CA LYS A 143 32.82 4.37 -6.14
C LYS A 143 32.38 5.00 -4.81
N ASN A 144 31.09 5.02 -4.52
CA ASN A 144 30.58 5.61 -3.29
C ASN A 144 30.97 4.78 -2.05
N PHE A 145 31.01 3.45 -2.18
CA PHE A 145 31.57 2.58 -1.15
C PHE A 145 33.02 2.93 -0.83
N ASN A 146 33.90 3.01 -1.84
CA ASN A 146 35.32 3.26 -1.66
C ASN A 146 35.60 4.65 -1.09
N VAL A 147 34.86 5.68 -1.51
CA VAL A 147 34.97 7.02 -0.92
C VAL A 147 34.68 7.00 0.58
N TYR A 148 33.63 6.29 1.01
CA TYR A 148 33.27 6.26 2.43
C TYR A 148 34.14 5.30 3.25
N ALA A 149 34.50 4.14 2.68
CA ALA A 149 35.38 3.16 3.31
C ALA A 149 36.79 3.72 3.54
N ALA A 150 37.36 4.47 2.58
CA ALA A 150 38.64 5.14 2.77
C ALA A 150 38.59 6.15 3.92
N SER A 151 37.49 6.90 4.05
CA SER A 151 37.32 7.87 5.13
C SER A 151 37.14 7.22 6.51
N ARG A 152 36.42 6.09 6.61
CA ARG A 152 36.06 5.47 7.89
C ARG A 152 37.07 4.43 8.35
N PHE A 153 37.56 3.61 7.43
CA PHE A 153 38.41 2.46 7.70
C PHE A 153 39.83 2.62 7.15
N GLY A 154 40.08 3.59 6.26
CA GLY A 154 41.39 3.77 5.63
C GLY A 154 41.71 2.71 4.58
N VAL A 155 40.69 2.10 3.98
CA VAL A 155 40.84 1.00 3.01
C VAL A 155 40.07 1.29 1.71
N GLU A 156 40.51 0.65 0.63
CA GLU A 156 39.78 0.52 -0.62
C GLU A 156 39.21 -0.91 -0.73
N ILE A 157 38.01 -1.04 -1.29
CA ILE A 157 37.30 -2.31 -1.45
C ILE A 157 37.30 -2.67 -2.93
N ASP A 158 37.78 -3.87 -3.25
CA ASP A 158 37.63 -4.49 -4.56
C ASP A 158 36.30 -5.25 -4.61
N PHE A 159 35.35 -4.72 -5.39
CA PHE A 159 34.05 -5.36 -5.62
C PHE A 159 34.07 -6.32 -6.82
N ASP A 160 35.11 -6.28 -7.66
CA ASP A 160 35.26 -7.15 -8.82
C ASP A 160 35.84 -8.50 -8.41
N HIS A 161 36.67 -8.53 -7.36
CA HIS A 161 37.26 -9.75 -6.80
C HIS A 161 37.03 -9.86 -5.29
N PRO A 162 35.77 -10.01 -4.84
CA PRO A 162 35.50 -10.09 -3.41
C PRO A 162 36.07 -11.37 -2.79
N VAL A 163 36.86 -11.21 -1.73
CA VAL A 163 37.57 -12.32 -1.06
C VAL A 163 36.68 -13.06 -0.05
N LYS A 164 35.64 -12.42 0.48
CA LYS A 164 34.73 -12.97 1.50
C LYS A 164 33.26 -12.63 1.17
N ASP A 165 32.36 -13.47 1.64
CA ASP A 165 30.91 -13.25 1.51
C ASP A 165 30.42 -12.13 2.45
N PRO A 166 29.51 -11.25 1.98
CA PRO A 166 28.97 -10.16 2.75
C PRO A 166 27.96 -10.63 3.78
N VAL A 167 27.83 -9.85 4.84
CA VAL A 167 26.80 -10.01 5.86
C VAL A 167 25.74 -8.94 5.74
N VAL A 168 24.47 -9.32 5.62
CA VAL A 168 23.35 -8.40 5.76
C VAL A 168 22.84 -8.47 7.21
N PHE A 169 22.47 -7.32 7.80
CA PHE A 169 22.12 -7.28 9.22
C PHE A 169 21.04 -6.25 9.56
N THR A 170 20.34 -6.46 10.68
CA THR A 170 19.37 -5.50 11.25
C THR A 170 19.90 -4.92 12.55
N THR A 171 19.43 -3.72 12.91
CA THR A 171 19.84 -3.06 14.15
C THR A 171 18.66 -2.58 14.97
N GLY A 172 18.79 -2.68 16.28
CA GLY A 172 18.08 -1.82 17.21
C GLY A 172 18.98 -0.65 17.57
N ALA A 173 18.40 0.46 18.03
CA ALA A 173 19.20 1.61 18.42
C ALA A 173 18.58 2.45 19.52
N ALA A 174 19.44 3.24 20.16
CA ALA A 174 19.07 4.28 21.09
C ALA A 174 19.81 5.58 20.74
N TYR A 175 19.13 6.71 20.92
CA TYR A 175 19.65 8.03 20.58
C TYR A 175 19.47 9.01 21.73
N CYS A 176 20.45 9.88 21.96
CA CYS A 176 20.26 11.04 22.82
C CYS A 176 21.10 12.23 22.37
N GLU A 177 20.57 13.42 22.64
CA GLU A 177 21.30 14.69 22.57
C GLU A 177 22.10 14.91 23.86
N ARG A 178 23.03 15.87 23.83
CA ARG A 178 23.84 16.27 24.99
C ARG A 178 22.98 16.60 26.20
N THR A 179 21.90 17.31 25.94
CA THR A 179 20.86 17.67 26.89
C THR A 179 19.53 17.14 26.38
N GLY A 180 18.90 16.24 27.13
CA GLY A 180 17.63 15.64 26.72
C GLY A 180 17.54 14.17 27.15
N PRO A 181 16.36 13.56 27.01
CA PRO A 181 16.15 12.15 27.31
C PRO A 181 16.80 11.26 26.24
N ALA A 182 16.95 9.97 26.58
CA ALA A 182 17.29 8.95 25.62
C ALA A 182 16.02 8.38 24.96
N TYR A 183 16.08 8.20 23.65
CA TYR A 183 14.99 7.68 22.84
C TYR A 183 15.36 6.32 22.28
N ARG A 184 14.44 5.35 22.39
CA ARG A 184 14.53 4.10 21.65
C ARG A 184 14.11 4.33 20.19
N ILE A 185 14.87 3.77 19.27
CA ILE A 185 14.64 3.87 17.83
C ILE A 185 13.91 2.60 17.36
N ALA A 186 12.91 2.76 16.51
CA ALA A 186 12.21 1.64 15.88
C ALA A 186 13.20 0.81 15.05
N SER A 187 13.21 -0.52 15.24
CA SER A 187 14.18 -1.42 14.60
C SER A 187 13.69 -2.05 13.30
N SER A 188 12.38 -2.07 13.03
CA SER A 188 11.81 -2.68 11.82
C SER A 188 10.54 -1.95 11.35
N GLY A 189 10.04 -2.36 10.18
CA GLY A 189 8.84 -1.77 9.56
C GLY A 189 9.04 -0.39 8.96
N LEU A 190 7.92 0.29 8.69
CA LEU A 190 7.89 1.61 8.04
C LEU A 190 8.50 2.69 8.94
N GLU A 191 8.42 2.53 10.27
CA GLU A 191 8.96 3.48 11.25
C GLU A 191 10.46 3.33 11.51
N ALA A 192 11.13 2.30 10.96
CA ALA A 192 12.51 2.00 11.33
C ALA A 192 13.48 3.18 11.14
N GLY A 193 14.31 3.42 12.14
CA GLY A 193 15.36 4.45 12.11
C GLY A 193 14.97 5.81 12.72
N ARG A 194 13.72 6.03 13.11
CA ARG A 194 13.32 7.17 13.97
C ARG A 194 12.91 6.73 15.37
N ARG A 195 12.90 7.67 16.32
CA ARG A 195 12.38 7.44 17.68
C ARG A 195 10.93 6.94 17.68
N LEU A 196 10.63 6.05 18.61
CA LEU A 196 9.27 5.62 18.93
C LEU A 196 8.54 6.76 19.62
N THR A 197 7.36 7.13 19.09
CA THR A 197 6.50 8.18 19.64
C THR A 197 5.13 7.58 19.94
N GLY A 198 4.53 7.98 21.07
CA GLY A 198 3.12 7.71 21.35
C GLY A 198 2.24 8.65 20.51
N ARG A 199 0.95 8.76 20.88
CA ARG A 199 0.01 9.70 20.25
C ARG A 199 0.63 11.10 20.11
N LEU A 200 0.63 11.66 18.90
CA LEU A 200 1.10 13.03 18.62
C LEU A 200 0.33 14.05 19.46
N ALA A 201 0.92 14.61 20.51
CA ALA A 201 0.29 15.67 21.30
C ALA A 201 0.54 17.06 20.67
N GLU A 202 -0.22 18.08 21.10
CA GLU A 202 -0.06 19.46 20.61
C GLU A 202 1.41 19.92 20.65
N LYS A 203 2.12 19.66 21.76
CA LYS A 203 3.52 20.03 21.93
C LYS A 203 4.45 19.38 20.89
N ASP A 204 4.14 18.15 20.47
CA ASP A 204 4.97 17.40 19.53
C ASP A 204 4.78 17.97 18.12
N VAL A 205 3.52 18.25 17.74
CA VAL A 205 3.19 18.89 16.47
C VAL A 205 3.76 20.31 16.40
N LEU A 206 3.62 21.09 17.48
CA LEU A 206 4.19 22.43 17.58
C LEU A 206 5.71 22.42 17.39
N ALA A 207 6.41 21.42 17.95
CA ALA A 207 7.84 21.27 17.73
C ALA A 207 8.17 21.03 16.25
N LEU A 208 7.43 20.17 15.55
CA LEU A 208 7.62 19.92 14.12
C LEU A 208 7.37 21.18 13.28
N VAL A 209 6.31 21.94 13.58
CA VAL A 209 5.99 23.21 12.91
C VAL A 209 7.10 24.24 13.12
N ASN A 210 7.57 24.40 14.36
CA ASN A 210 8.67 25.32 14.69
C ASN A 210 9.94 25.00 13.89
N THR A 211 10.34 23.73 13.85
CA THR A 211 11.55 23.32 13.14
C THR A 211 11.42 23.43 11.63
N GLY A 212 10.24 23.10 11.08
CA GLY A 212 9.95 23.22 9.65
C GLY A 212 9.96 24.67 9.18
N GLY A 213 9.27 25.56 9.91
CA GLY A 213 9.28 27.01 9.64
C GLY A 213 10.68 27.60 9.76
N SER A 214 11.40 27.25 10.82
CA SER A 214 12.81 27.67 11.00
C SER A 214 13.70 27.19 9.86
N PHE A 215 13.50 25.97 9.34
CA PHE A 215 14.25 25.46 8.20
C PHE A 215 13.98 26.27 6.93
N LEU A 216 12.71 26.54 6.60
CA LEU A 216 12.34 27.34 5.43
C LEU A 216 12.90 28.76 5.53
N ALA A 217 12.80 29.41 6.69
CA ALA A 217 13.37 30.74 6.90
C ALA A 217 14.88 30.79 6.60
N ARG A 218 15.63 29.73 6.96
CA ARG A 218 17.07 29.62 6.67
C ARG A 218 17.38 29.44 5.19
N GLN A 219 16.41 28.99 4.38
CA GLN A 219 16.59 28.88 2.94
C GLN A 219 16.45 30.22 2.22
N VAL A 220 15.85 31.24 2.84
CA VAL A 220 15.69 32.56 2.23
C VAL A 220 17.00 33.34 2.26
N LYS A 221 17.61 33.52 1.07
CA LYS A 221 18.85 34.29 0.89
C LYS A 221 18.65 35.77 1.24
N ARG A 222 19.74 36.54 1.24
CA ARG A 222 19.68 38.01 1.41
C ARG A 222 18.92 38.69 0.26
N SER A 223 18.94 38.14 -0.95
CA SER A 223 18.15 38.61 -2.09
C SER A 223 16.65 38.38 -1.93
N GLY A 224 16.24 37.50 -1.00
CA GLY A 224 14.87 37.00 -0.88
C GLY A 224 14.60 35.72 -1.66
N GLU A 225 15.43 35.39 -2.66
CA GLU A 225 15.36 34.10 -3.35
C GLU A 225 15.64 32.94 -2.37
N PHE A 226 14.84 31.88 -2.42
CA PHE A 226 15.13 30.63 -1.70
C PHE A 226 16.37 29.91 -2.26
N VAL A 227 17.10 29.21 -1.40
CA VAL A 227 17.82 28.01 -1.84
C VAL A 227 16.77 26.92 -2.08
N TYR A 228 16.61 26.52 -3.35
CA TYR A 228 15.49 25.68 -3.77
C TYR A 228 15.46 24.30 -3.08
N GLY A 229 16.63 23.76 -2.76
CA GLY A 229 16.75 22.53 -2.02
C GLY A 229 18.14 21.90 -2.14
N TYR A 230 18.30 20.73 -1.53
CA TYR A 230 19.55 19.99 -1.50
C TYR A 230 19.36 18.51 -1.79
N PHE A 231 20.42 17.91 -2.33
CA PHE A 231 20.71 16.47 -2.26
C PHE A 231 21.57 16.21 -1.02
N PRO A 232 21.00 15.77 0.11
CA PRO A 232 21.72 15.78 1.39
C PRO A 232 22.89 14.79 1.46
N CYS A 233 22.84 13.71 0.67
CA CYS A 233 23.92 12.72 0.61
C CYS A 233 25.28 13.35 0.24
N PHE A 234 25.23 14.39 -0.60
CA PHE A 234 26.42 15.06 -1.14
C PHE A 234 26.56 16.51 -0.68
N ASN A 235 25.59 17.05 0.07
CA ASN A 235 25.49 18.48 0.37
C ASN A 235 25.54 19.35 -0.90
N ARG A 236 24.80 18.95 -1.94
CA ARG A 236 24.74 19.67 -3.22
C ARG A 236 23.40 20.36 -3.35
N GLU A 237 23.41 21.64 -3.73
CA GLU A 237 22.19 22.39 -4.06
C GLU A 237 21.52 21.84 -5.33
N ILE A 238 20.21 21.99 -5.40
CA ILE A 238 19.43 21.67 -6.60
C ILE A 238 19.53 22.87 -7.55
N PRO A 239 19.98 22.69 -8.81
CA PRO A 239 20.32 23.81 -9.69
C PRO A 239 19.11 24.46 -10.37
N THR A 240 17.92 23.87 -10.25
CA THR A 240 16.69 24.37 -10.85
C THR A 240 15.95 25.29 -9.88
N TYR A 241 15.17 26.22 -10.43
CA TYR A 241 14.30 27.10 -9.65
C TYR A 241 12.90 27.10 -10.24
N ASN A 242 11.88 27.08 -9.39
CA ASN A 242 10.48 27.14 -9.78
C ASN A 242 9.83 28.32 -9.03
N ALA A 243 9.33 29.31 -9.78
CA ALA A 243 8.78 30.54 -9.21
C ALA A 243 7.49 30.29 -8.40
N LEU A 244 6.63 29.36 -8.85
CA LEU A 244 5.41 29.00 -8.11
C LEU A 244 5.77 28.50 -6.70
N ARG A 245 6.81 27.67 -6.61
CA ARG A 245 7.28 27.12 -5.32
C ARG A 245 7.92 28.15 -4.40
N HIS A 246 8.39 29.27 -4.93
CA HIS A 246 8.78 30.40 -4.09
C HIS A 246 7.57 30.94 -3.32
N ALA A 247 6.45 31.16 -4.02
CA ALA A 247 5.25 31.73 -3.43
C ALA A 247 4.61 30.79 -2.40
N SER A 248 4.45 29.49 -2.72
CA SER A 248 3.84 28.52 -1.80
C SER A 248 4.68 28.28 -0.55
N SER A 249 6.00 28.24 -0.69
CA SER A 249 6.89 28.05 0.46
C SER A 249 6.91 29.29 1.37
N THR A 250 6.74 30.48 0.79
CA THR A 250 6.55 31.72 1.55
C THR A 250 5.20 31.71 2.28
N TYR A 251 4.14 31.22 1.65
CA TYR A 251 2.82 31.04 2.28
C TYR A 251 2.91 30.14 3.51
N ALA A 252 3.50 28.94 3.37
CA ALA A 252 3.68 28.01 4.49
C ALA A 252 4.55 28.61 5.63
N LEU A 253 5.52 29.47 5.29
CA LEU A 253 6.33 30.16 6.29
C LEU A 253 5.51 31.20 7.09
N ILE A 254 4.57 31.89 6.44
CA ILE A 254 3.62 32.80 7.13
C ILE A 254 2.64 32.00 7.99
N GLU A 255 2.15 30.86 7.53
CA GLU A 255 1.31 29.97 8.34
C GLU A 255 2.02 29.50 9.60
N ALA A 256 3.29 29.11 9.49
CA ALA A 256 4.10 28.77 10.65
C ALA A 256 4.28 29.98 11.58
N TRP A 257 4.56 31.17 11.05
CA TRP A 257 4.65 32.40 11.86
C TRP A 257 3.38 32.68 12.67
N GLU A 258 2.22 32.58 12.04
CA GLU A 258 0.92 32.74 12.71
C GLU A 258 0.70 31.65 13.78
N ALA A 259 0.95 30.39 13.46
CA ALA A 259 0.66 29.26 14.34
C ALA A 259 1.57 29.20 15.59
N THR A 260 2.80 29.69 15.45
CA THR A 260 3.86 29.62 16.47
C THR A 260 4.04 30.93 17.23
N GLY A 261 3.69 32.07 16.61
CA GLY A 261 4.02 33.40 17.10
C GLY A 261 5.51 33.75 17.01
N ASP A 262 6.34 32.94 16.33
CA ASP A 262 7.79 33.16 16.26
C ASP A 262 8.14 34.35 15.36
N ARG A 263 8.39 35.49 15.99
CA ARG A 263 8.77 36.74 15.29
C ARG A 263 10.10 36.63 14.53
N SER A 264 10.93 35.62 14.78
CA SER A 264 12.19 35.41 14.07
C SER A 264 12.00 35.01 12.60
N LEU A 265 10.82 34.50 12.23
CA LEU A 265 10.50 34.12 10.84
C LEU A 265 10.21 35.35 9.95
N ARG A 266 9.70 36.43 10.54
CA ARG A 266 9.24 37.63 9.82
C ARG A 266 10.30 38.24 8.87
N PRO A 267 11.57 38.45 9.26
CA PRO A 267 12.55 39.01 8.34
C PRO A 267 12.80 38.13 7.10
N ALA A 268 12.67 36.81 7.21
CA ALA A 268 12.79 35.92 6.06
C ALA A 268 11.55 36.01 5.15
N ILE A 269 10.35 36.06 5.74
CA ILE A 269 9.09 36.29 5.02
C ILE A 269 9.14 37.58 4.20
N GLU A 270 9.53 38.70 4.83
CA GLU A 270 9.56 40.01 4.16
C GLU A 270 10.56 40.04 2.99
N ARG A 271 11.72 39.37 3.14
CA ARG A 271 12.67 39.26 2.02
C ARG A 271 12.12 38.41 0.88
N ALA A 272 11.52 37.26 1.18
CA ALA A 272 10.92 36.39 0.18
C ALA A 272 9.79 37.10 -0.57
N LEU A 273 8.86 37.73 0.15
CA LEU A 273 7.82 38.58 -0.43
C LEU A 273 8.40 39.70 -1.30
N GLY A 274 9.45 40.36 -0.84
CA GLY A 274 10.14 41.40 -1.60
C GLY A 274 10.77 40.89 -2.90
N TYR A 275 11.22 39.63 -2.96
CA TYR A 275 11.71 39.01 -4.19
C TYR A 275 10.56 38.61 -5.11
N LEU A 276 9.53 37.96 -4.57
CA LEU A 276 8.32 37.59 -5.29
C LEU A 276 7.69 38.79 -6.02
N THR A 277 7.49 39.89 -5.30
CA THR A 277 6.77 41.06 -5.82
C THR A 277 7.60 41.92 -6.79
N ARG A 278 8.93 41.95 -6.67
CA ARG A 278 9.79 42.81 -7.51
C ARG A 278 10.43 42.08 -8.69
N GLU A 279 10.74 40.80 -8.53
CA GLU A 279 11.54 40.05 -9.50
C GLU A 279 10.73 39.00 -10.27
N LEU A 280 9.70 38.41 -9.64
CA LEU A 280 8.92 37.31 -10.25
C LEU A 280 7.56 37.74 -10.80
N ILE A 281 6.95 38.78 -10.22
CA ILE A 281 5.67 39.31 -10.67
C ILE A 281 5.90 40.49 -11.62
N ARG A 282 5.24 40.46 -12.78
CA ARG A 282 5.34 41.51 -13.81
C ARG A 282 3.96 42.05 -14.14
N HIS A 283 3.90 43.35 -14.39
CA HIS A 283 2.68 44.07 -14.80
C HIS A 283 2.54 44.10 -16.33
N THR A 284 1.31 44.08 -16.81
CA THR A 284 0.91 44.24 -18.21
C THR A 284 -0.51 44.80 -18.28
N HIS A 285 -1.08 44.97 -19.48
CA HIS A 285 -2.45 45.45 -19.67
C HIS A 285 -3.24 44.49 -20.55
N ALA A 286 -4.52 44.29 -20.22
CA ALA A 286 -5.47 43.63 -21.09
C ALA A 286 -5.76 44.49 -22.34
N PRO A 287 -6.35 43.91 -23.42
CA PRO A 287 -6.73 44.67 -24.61
C PRO A 287 -7.67 45.85 -24.36
N ASP A 288 -8.46 45.81 -23.28
CA ASP A 288 -9.37 46.88 -22.87
C ASP A 288 -8.71 47.95 -21.96
N GLY A 289 -7.42 47.83 -21.68
CA GLY A 289 -6.65 48.73 -20.83
C GLY A 289 -6.65 48.37 -19.34
N THR A 290 -7.31 47.30 -18.92
CA THR A 290 -7.27 46.82 -17.52
C THR A 290 -5.85 46.43 -17.13
N GLU A 291 -5.37 46.92 -15.98
CA GLU A 291 -4.05 46.55 -15.45
C GLU A 291 -4.06 45.11 -14.92
N LEU A 292 -3.13 44.30 -15.40
CA LEU A 292 -2.96 42.90 -15.01
C LEU A 292 -1.57 42.70 -14.39
N ALA A 293 -1.46 41.78 -13.45
CA ALA A 293 -0.17 41.29 -12.96
C ALA A 293 -0.14 39.77 -13.02
N PHE A 294 1.04 39.21 -13.31
CA PHE A 294 1.25 37.78 -13.39
C PHE A 294 2.59 37.38 -12.77
N LEU A 295 2.63 36.21 -12.14
CA LEU A 295 3.88 35.51 -11.88
C LEU A 295 4.41 34.96 -13.22
N VAL A 296 5.59 35.41 -13.64
CA VAL A 296 6.15 35.05 -14.95
C VAL A 296 7.39 34.17 -14.75
N GLU A 297 7.37 32.99 -15.38
CA GLU A 297 8.50 32.07 -15.36
C GLU A 297 9.62 32.57 -16.29
N LYS A 298 10.84 32.04 -16.14
CA LYS A 298 12.01 32.46 -16.93
C LYS A 298 11.85 32.28 -18.45
N ASN A 299 10.95 31.41 -18.88
CA ASN A 299 10.63 31.13 -20.28
C ASN A 299 9.43 31.96 -20.81
N ASP A 300 9.08 33.05 -20.13
CA ASP A 300 7.96 33.95 -20.48
C ASP A 300 6.58 33.28 -20.43
N GLU A 301 6.45 32.18 -19.65
CA GLU A 301 5.16 31.53 -19.38
C GLU A 301 4.49 32.13 -18.14
N ILE A 302 3.18 32.37 -18.26
CA ILE A 302 2.27 32.57 -17.13
C ILE A 302 1.62 31.24 -16.83
N LYS A 303 1.69 30.77 -15.59
CA LYS A 303 0.96 29.58 -15.12
C LYS A 303 -0.10 30.00 -14.13
N LEU A 304 -1.33 29.54 -14.32
CA LEU A 304 -2.47 29.86 -13.46
C LEU A 304 -2.17 29.64 -11.97
N GLY A 305 -1.64 28.48 -11.61
CA GLY A 305 -1.26 28.15 -10.24
C GLY A 305 -0.21 29.10 -9.63
N GLY A 306 0.69 29.64 -10.45
CA GLY A 306 1.67 30.63 -10.01
C GLY A 306 1.00 31.92 -9.52
N ASN A 307 0.06 32.45 -10.30
CA ASN A 307 -0.72 33.64 -9.94
C ASN A 307 -1.58 33.40 -8.70
N ALA A 308 -2.22 32.24 -8.66
CA ALA A 308 -3.07 31.81 -7.56
C ALA A 308 -2.33 31.80 -6.21
N VAL A 309 -1.18 31.15 -6.18
CA VAL A 309 -0.37 31.03 -4.97
C VAL A 309 0.28 32.37 -4.60
N SER A 310 0.64 33.21 -5.57
CA SER A 310 1.05 34.61 -5.33
C SER A 310 -0.04 35.42 -4.63
N LEU A 311 -1.30 35.20 -5.00
CA LEU A 311 -2.43 35.84 -4.36
C LEU A 311 -2.62 35.31 -2.93
N LEU A 312 -2.52 33.99 -2.71
CA LEU A 312 -2.60 33.37 -1.38
C LEU A 312 -1.57 33.91 -0.39
N VAL A 313 -0.29 33.98 -0.80
CA VAL A 313 0.79 34.46 0.09
C VAL A 313 0.61 35.93 0.46
N LEU A 314 0.21 36.78 -0.49
CA LEU A 314 -0.01 38.21 -0.24
C LEU A 314 -1.22 38.45 0.67
N VAL A 315 -2.34 37.74 0.44
CA VAL A 315 -3.51 37.80 1.33
C VAL A 315 -3.13 37.37 2.74
N LYS A 316 -2.47 36.22 2.87
CA LYS A 316 -2.09 35.68 4.17
C LYS A 316 -1.14 36.63 4.92
N TYR A 317 -0.21 37.26 4.21
CA TYR A 317 0.64 38.29 4.79
C TYR A 317 -0.16 39.50 5.28
N CYS A 318 -1.10 40.01 4.48
CA CYS A 318 -1.98 41.12 4.90
C CYS A 318 -2.76 40.77 6.17
N GLU A 319 -3.31 39.55 6.26
CA GLU A 319 -4.09 39.09 7.42
C GLU A 319 -3.24 38.98 8.70
N VAL A 320 -2.04 38.40 8.60
CA VAL A 320 -1.19 38.13 9.76
C VAL A 320 -0.42 39.38 10.22
N SER A 321 0.03 40.22 9.28
CA SER A 321 0.82 41.42 9.59
C SER A 321 -0.02 42.69 9.79
N GLY A 322 -1.23 42.75 9.22
CA GLY A 322 -2.04 43.96 9.11
C GLY A 322 -1.56 44.94 8.02
N ASP A 323 -0.49 44.63 7.30
CA ASP A 323 0.06 45.48 6.23
C ASP A 323 -0.79 45.38 4.96
N LYS A 324 -1.29 46.51 4.49
CA LYS A 324 -2.17 46.63 3.32
C LYS A 324 -1.49 47.21 2.08
N THR A 325 -0.17 47.42 2.10
CA THR A 325 0.57 48.00 0.97
C THR A 325 0.46 47.19 -0.32
N HIS A 326 0.22 45.89 -0.24
CA HIS A 326 0.08 45.01 -1.41
C HIS A 326 -1.34 44.92 -1.99
N LEU A 327 -2.34 45.65 -1.45
CA LEU A 327 -3.71 45.61 -1.98
C LEU A 327 -3.82 45.95 -3.48
N PRO A 328 -3.12 46.97 -4.02
CA PRO A 328 -3.16 47.23 -5.46
C PRO A 328 -2.61 46.07 -6.30
N LEU A 329 -1.55 45.41 -5.84
CA LEU A 329 -0.98 44.25 -6.54
C LEU A 329 -1.92 43.03 -6.49
N LEU A 330 -2.59 42.82 -5.35
CA LEU A 330 -3.61 41.78 -5.19
C LEU A 330 -4.77 41.97 -6.18
N GLU A 331 -5.21 43.21 -6.38
CA GLU A 331 -6.20 43.55 -7.41
C GLU A 331 -5.71 43.16 -8.80
N SER A 332 -4.52 43.60 -9.22
CA SER A 332 -3.99 43.30 -10.56
C SER A 332 -3.74 41.80 -10.79
N LEU A 333 -3.33 41.04 -9.77
CA LEU A 333 -3.18 39.57 -9.84
C LEU A 333 -4.55 38.88 -9.97
N ALA A 334 -5.54 39.33 -9.22
CA ALA A 334 -6.90 38.78 -9.29
C ALA A 334 -7.56 39.08 -10.64
N GLN A 335 -7.34 40.29 -11.20
CA GLN A 335 -7.71 40.61 -12.58
C GLN A 335 -7.00 39.68 -13.57
N GLY A 336 -5.71 39.38 -13.35
CA GLY A 336 -4.98 38.41 -14.16
C GLY A 336 -5.62 37.02 -14.16
N ILE A 337 -6.01 36.51 -12.99
CA ILE A 337 -6.73 35.22 -12.88
C ILE A 337 -8.11 35.30 -13.56
N ALA A 338 -8.86 36.39 -13.35
CA ALA A 338 -10.15 36.59 -13.99
C ALA A 338 -10.05 36.67 -15.52
N PHE A 339 -8.98 37.29 -16.06
CA PHE A 339 -8.67 37.32 -17.48
C PHE A 339 -8.42 35.91 -18.05
N MET A 340 -7.86 35.01 -17.23
CA MET A 340 -7.65 33.62 -17.62
C MET A 340 -8.95 32.78 -17.60
N GLN A 341 -10.07 33.30 -17.07
CA GLN A 341 -11.36 32.61 -17.05
C GLN A 341 -12.14 32.81 -18.36
N GLU A 342 -12.61 31.72 -18.95
CA GLU A 342 -13.50 31.76 -20.09
C GLU A 342 -14.91 32.22 -19.63
N PRO A 343 -15.43 33.36 -20.13
CA PRO A 343 -16.56 34.04 -19.49
C PRO A 343 -17.89 33.27 -19.48
N LYS A 344 -18.07 32.30 -20.40
CA LYS A 344 -19.34 31.59 -20.59
C LYS A 344 -19.40 30.30 -19.77
N SER A 345 -18.32 29.53 -19.80
CA SER A 345 -18.22 28.22 -19.16
C SER A 345 -17.69 28.29 -17.73
N GLY A 346 -16.98 29.37 -17.35
CA GLY A 346 -16.30 29.46 -16.06
C GLY A 346 -14.97 28.69 -15.99
N ARG A 347 -14.59 27.99 -17.07
CA ARG A 347 -13.32 27.25 -17.20
C ARG A 347 -12.13 28.21 -17.13
N LEU A 348 -11.07 27.84 -16.42
CA LEU A 348 -9.82 28.61 -16.38
C LEU A 348 -8.83 28.08 -17.43
N ASN A 349 -8.07 28.97 -18.07
CA ASN A 349 -6.95 28.61 -18.93
C ASN A 349 -5.68 28.46 -18.08
N HIS A 350 -4.88 27.42 -18.33
CA HIS A 350 -3.80 27.05 -17.42
C HIS A 350 -2.48 27.76 -17.72
N VAL A 351 -2.19 28.04 -19.00
CA VAL A 351 -0.92 28.65 -19.42
C VAL A 351 -1.13 29.70 -20.51
N LEU A 352 -0.59 30.89 -20.30
CA LEU A 352 -0.52 31.97 -21.30
C LEU A 352 0.94 32.29 -21.65
N HIS A 353 1.14 32.88 -22.83
CA HIS A 353 2.37 33.62 -23.16
C HIS A 353 2.32 35.01 -22.52
N PHE A 354 3.36 35.43 -21.79
CA PHE A 354 3.36 36.77 -21.18
C PHE A 354 3.50 37.88 -22.25
N SER A 355 4.23 37.64 -23.32
CA SER A 355 4.48 38.61 -24.40
C SER A 355 3.21 39.16 -25.07
N ASP A 356 2.17 38.34 -25.23
CA ASP A 356 0.96 38.69 -25.97
C ASP A 356 -0.36 38.21 -25.32
N LEU A 357 -0.28 37.56 -24.16
CA LEU A 357 -1.41 36.99 -23.42
C LEU A 357 -2.20 35.92 -24.18
N SER A 358 -1.65 35.37 -25.26
CA SER A 358 -2.27 34.27 -26.00
C SER A 358 -2.27 32.98 -25.16
N VAL A 359 -3.32 32.17 -25.32
CA VAL A 359 -3.43 30.87 -24.65
C VAL A 359 -2.40 29.92 -25.25
N LYS A 360 -1.45 29.49 -24.43
CA LYS A 360 -0.46 28.47 -24.79
C LYS A 360 -1.00 27.06 -24.57
N GLU A 361 -1.66 26.86 -23.44
CA GLU A 361 -2.23 25.58 -23.03
C GLU A 361 -3.47 25.86 -22.19
N ASP A 362 -4.61 25.39 -22.67
CA ASP A 362 -5.91 25.61 -22.04
C ASP A 362 -6.10 24.75 -20.79
N PHE A 363 -5.52 23.54 -20.77
CA PHE A 363 -5.46 22.65 -19.62
C PHE A 363 -4.09 21.98 -19.49
N ARG A 364 -3.50 22.07 -18.29
CA ARG A 364 -2.22 21.42 -17.97
C ARG A 364 -2.32 20.41 -16.83
N ILE A 365 -2.93 20.84 -15.72
CA ILE A 365 -3.08 20.02 -14.52
C ILE A 365 -4.20 20.59 -13.64
N ILE A 366 -5.06 19.71 -13.14
CA ILE A 366 -6.28 20.08 -12.40
C ILE A 366 -6.02 20.90 -11.12
N TYR A 367 -4.83 20.79 -10.52
CA TYR A 367 -4.47 21.54 -9.31
C TYR A 367 -4.53 23.05 -9.48
N TYR A 368 -4.27 23.56 -10.69
CA TYR A 368 -4.27 25.00 -10.96
C TYR A 368 -5.66 25.62 -10.79
N ASP A 369 -6.71 24.86 -11.12
CA ASP A 369 -8.09 25.28 -10.95
C ASP A 369 -8.42 25.50 -9.46
N GLY A 370 -8.07 24.53 -8.62
CA GLY A 370 -8.27 24.59 -7.18
C GLY A 370 -7.44 25.70 -6.52
N GLU A 371 -6.17 25.84 -6.92
CA GLU A 371 -5.29 26.91 -6.43
C GLU A 371 -5.90 28.29 -6.74
N ALA A 372 -6.32 28.53 -7.99
CA ALA A 372 -6.86 29.82 -8.43
C ALA A 372 -8.15 30.19 -7.71
N ALA A 373 -9.09 29.24 -7.63
CA ALA A 373 -10.33 29.46 -6.90
C ALA A 373 -10.08 29.69 -5.41
N PHE A 374 -9.16 28.93 -4.79
CA PHE A 374 -8.78 29.14 -3.39
C PHE A 374 -8.16 30.52 -3.17
N GLY A 375 -7.24 30.94 -4.03
CA GLY A 375 -6.66 32.27 -4.02
C GLY A 375 -7.73 33.35 -3.99
N LEU A 376 -8.60 33.36 -5.00
CA LEU A 376 -9.68 34.35 -5.10
C LEU A 376 -10.63 34.32 -3.90
N MET A 377 -10.95 33.14 -3.34
CA MET A 377 -11.75 33.05 -2.11
C MET A 377 -11.08 33.69 -0.91
N ARG A 378 -9.76 33.50 -0.75
CA ARG A 378 -9.01 34.15 0.33
C ARG A 378 -9.00 35.66 0.15
N LEU A 379 -8.82 36.16 -1.08
CA LEU A 379 -8.90 37.60 -1.35
C LEU A 379 -10.31 38.15 -1.08
N TYR A 380 -11.36 37.44 -1.49
CA TYR A 380 -12.73 37.81 -1.14
C TYR A 380 -12.94 37.92 0.37
N GLY A 381 -12.39 36.98 1.15
CA GLY A 381 -12.43 37.04 2.62
C GLY A 381 -11.81 38.32 3.18
N LEU A 382 -10.76 38.83 2.54
CA LEU A 382 -10.04 40.05 2.92
C LEU A 382 -10.74 41.34 2.44
N THR A 383 -11.21 41.40 1.19
CA THR A 383 -11.69 42.64 0.55
C THR A 383 -13.21 42.79 0.52
N ARG A 384 -13.94 41.66 0.54
CA ARG A 384 -15.38 41.58 0.31
C ARG A 384 -15.84 42.07 -1.06
N ASP A 385 -14.93 42.12 -2.05
CA ASP A 385 -15.29 42.47 -3.41
C ASP A 385 -15.99 41.29 -4.11
N ALA A 386 -17.28 41.47 -4.42
CA ALA A 386 -18.14 40.45 -5.00
C ALA A 386 -17.67 39.93 -6.38
N ARG A 387 -16.80 40.67 -7.10
CA ARG A 387 -16.24 40.20 -8.38
C ARG A 387 -15.48 38.89 -8.21
N TRP A 388 -14.68 38.77 -7.14
CA TRP A 388 -13.88 37.58 -6.88
C TRP A 388 -14.73 36.38 -6.51
N LEU A 389 -15.76 36.59 -5.69
CA LEU A 389 -16.73 35.54 -5.39
C LEU A 389 -17.43 35.07 -6.68
N SER A 390 -17.86 35.99 -7.55
CA SER A 390 -18.50 35.63 -8.81
C SER A 390 -17.60 34.79 -9.74
N VAL A 391 -16.29 35.10 -9.80
CA VAL A 391 -15.32 34.29 -10.56
C VAL A 391 -15.21 32.88 -9.97
N VAL A 392 -15.16 32.76 -8.64
CA VAL A 392 -15.10 31.46 -7.96
C VAL A 392 -16.38 30.67 -8.16
N GLU A 393 -17.56 31.27 -8.01
CA GLU A 393 -18.83 30.57 -8.19
C GLU A 393 -18.96 30.02 -9.62
N LYS A 394 -18.59 30.81 -10.64
CA LYS A 394 -18.52 30.32 -12.03
C LYS A 394 -17.54 29.17 -12.21
N ALA A 395 -16.37 29.25 -11.57
CA ALA A 395 -15.38 28.18 -11.61
C ALA A 395 -15.91 26.92 -10.90
N PHE A 396 -16.57 27.05 -9.75
CA PHE A 396 -17.16 25.92 -9.03
C PHE A 396 -18.36 25.32 -9.76
N ASP A 397 -19.19 26.11 -10.43
CA ASP A 397 -20.24 25.59 -11.30
C ASP A 397 -19.63 24.73 -12.41
N TYR A 398 -18.50 25.16 -12.99
CA TYR A 398 -17.74 24.34 -13.92
C TYR A 398 -17.14 23.08 -13.26
N PHE A 399 -16.51 23.20 -12.09
CA PHE A 399 -15.90 22.08 -11.36
C PHE A 399 -16.91 21.03 -10.96
N ILE A 400 -18.09 21.46 -10.51
CA ILE A 400 -19.21 20.60 -10.15
C ILE A 400 -19.73 19.89 -11.40
N ALA A 401 -19.95 20.63 -12.49
CA ALA A 401 -20.40 20.05 -13.77
C ALA A 401 -19.40 19.06 -14.36
N ARG A 402 -18.11 19.18 -14.03
CA ARG A 402 -17.01 18.30 -14.50
C ARG A 402 -16.55 17.28 -13.46
N LYS A 403 -17.21 17.21 -12.31
CA LYS A 403 -16.89 16.28 -11.21
C LYS A 403 -15.44 16.32 -10.72
N HIS A 404 -14.85 17.52 -10.64
CA HIS A 404 -13.44 17.67 -10.25
C HIS A 404 -13.10 17.05 -8.88
N TRP A 405 -14.10 16.81 -8.01
CA TRP A 405 -13.91 16.10 -6.73
C TRP A 405 -13.37 14.67 -6.87
N THR A 406 -13.50 14.01 -8.03
CA THR A 406 -12.93 12.66 -8.27
C THR A 406 -11.41 12.66 -8.32
N ALA A 407 -10.78 13.83 -8.44
CA ALA A 407 -9.33 13.97 -8.37
C ALA A 407 -8.79 13.96 -6.93
N HIS A 408 -9.66 14.02 -5.91
CA HIS A 408 -9.28 14.00 -4.49
C HIS A 408 -8.23 15.05 -4.13
N ASP A 409 -8.41 16.27 -4.65
CA ASP A 409 -7.42 17.33 -4.56
C ASP A 409 -7.58 18.19 -3.29
N HIS A 410 -6.46 18.40 -2.60
CA HIS A 410 -6.38 19.25 -1.42
C HIS A 410 -6.67 20.74 -1.69
N TRP A 411 -6.31 21.31 -2.85
CA TRP A 411 -6.60 22.73 -3.15
C TRP A 411 -8.08 22.99 -3.34
N LEU A 412 -8.78 22.08 -4.02
CA LEU A 412 -10.24 22.08 -4.10
C LEU A 412 -10.88 21.98 -2.71
N SER A 413 -10.33 21.13 -1.83
CA SER A 413 -10.78 21.02 -0.43
C SER A 413 -10.58 22.31 0.37
N TYR A 414 -9.43 22.98 0.20
CA TYR A 414 -9.18 24.29 0.80
C TYR A 414 -10.18 25.34 0.31
N CYS A 415 -10.40 25.41 -1.00
CA CYS A 415 -11.31 26.39 -1.59
C CYS A 415 -12.76 26.17 -1.12
N VAL A 416 -13.26 24.93 -1.20
CA VAL A 416 -14.65 24.65 -0.81
C VAL A 416 -14.88 24.86 0.68
N ASN A 417 -13.88 24.57 1.51
CA ASN A 417 -13.91 24.92 2.93
C ASN A 417 -14.04 26.44 3.15
N GLU A 418 -13.42 27.29 2.33
CA GLU A 418 -13.60 28.73 2.44
C GLU A 418 -14.92 29.21 1.81
N LEU A 419 -15.31 28.66 0.67
CA LEU A 419 -16.54 29.00 -0.06
C LEU A 419 -17.79 28.77 0.81
N THR A 420 -17.86 27.64 1.50
CA THR A 420 -18.96 27.30 2.42
C THR A 420 -19.07 28.23 3.64
N ARG A 421 -18.09 29.10 3.90
CA ARG A 421 -18.18 30.11 4.97
C ARG A 421 -18.96 31.34 4.55
N TYR A 422 -19.13 31.55 3.25
CA TYR A 422 -19.73 32.75 2.68
C TYR A 422 -20.95 32.44 1.82
N CYS A 423 -20.96 31.28 1.16
CA CYS A 423 -22.08 30.79 0.38
C CYS A 423 -22.66 29.55 1.06
N ASP A 424 -23.86 29.69 1.60
CA ASP A 424 -24.59 28.62 2.29
C ASP A 424 -25.40 27.75 1.31
N ASP A 425 -24.78 27.37 0.19
CA ASP A 425 -25.38 26.50 -0.82
C ASP A 425 -24.92 25.05 -0.59
N GLU A 426 -25.89 24.14 -0.46
CA GLU A 426 -25.67 22.71 -0.25
C GLU A 426 -24.72 22.09 -1.29
N LYS A 427 -24.74 22.58 -2.54
CA LYS A 427 -23.91 22.02 -3.62
C LYS A 427 -22.41 22.07 -3.30
N TYR A 428 -21.96 23.09 -2.57
CA TYR A 428 -20.57 23.24 -2.17
C TYR A 428 -20.19 22.29 -1.04
N TYR A 429 -21.04 22.11 -0.03
CA TYR A 429 -20.82 21.12 1.03
C TYR A 429 -20.73 19.70 0.46
N ARG A 430 -21.64 19.36 -0.45
CA ARG A 430 -21.66 18.05 -1.14
C ARG A 430 -20.37 17.82 -1.92
N PHE A 431 -19.93 18.80 -2.70
CA PHE A 431 -18.66 18.75 -3.42
C PHE A 431 -17.48 18.46 -2.49
N GLY A 432 -17.39 19.17 -1.36
CA GLY A 432 -16.31 18.97 -0.39
C GLY A 432 -16.30 17.58 0.24
N LEU A 433 -17.47 17.01 0.53
CA LEU A 433 -17.60 15.66 1.09
C LEU A 433 -17.23 14.58 0.06
N GLN A 434 -17.67 14.75 -1.19
CA GLN A 434 -17.34 13.82 -2.28
C GLN A 434 -15.84 13.81 -2.60
N ASN A 435 -15.15 14.94 -2.40
CA ASN A 435 -13.71 15.04 -2.62
C ASN A 435 -12.88 14.16 -1.65
N VAL A 436 -13.45 13.69 -0.53
CA VAL A 436 -12.72 12.88 0.47
C VAL A 436 -13.34 11.51 0.75
N SER A 437 -14.66 11.39 0.72
CA SER A 437 -15.38 10.17 1.16
C SER A 437 -14.92 8.88 0.46
N GLY A 438 -14.68 8.92 -0.86
CA GLY A 438 -14.21 7.76 -1.63
C GLY A 438 -12.70 7.48 -1.54
N TYR A 439 -11.94 8.24 -0.73
CA TYR A 439 -10.47 8.20 -0.74
C TYR A 439 -9.85 7.75 0.60
N LEU A 440 -10.67 7.38 1.58
CA LEU A 440 -10.21 7.06 2.93
C LEU A 440 -9.33 5.80 3.00
N ASP A 441 -9.62 4.77 2.21
CA ASP A 441 -8.79 3.55 2.15
C ASP A 441 -7.42 3.83 1.56
N PHE A 442 -7.36 4.61 0.48
CA PHE A 442 -6.09 5.08 -0.07
C PHE A 442 -5.28 5.85 0.99
N VAL A 443 -5.92 6.70 1.80
CA VAL A 443 -5.27 7.41 2.91
C VAL A 443 -4.77 6.46 4.00
N LEU A 444 -5.39 5.32 4.23
CA LEU A 444 -4.93 4.33 5.23
C LEU A 444 -3.79 3.47 4.70
N GLU A 445 -3.90 2.96 3.48
CA GLU A 445 -2.99 1.96 2.93
C GLU A 445 -1.71 2.56 2.32
N ARG A 446 -1.67 3.88 2.10
CA ARG A 446 -0.54 4.53 1.43
C ARG A 446 0.75 4.48 2.26
N GLU A 447 1.69 3.63 1.82
CA GLU A 447 3.04 3.47 2.40
C GLU A 447 4.01 4.65 2.16
N THR A 448 3.71 5.58 1.25
CA THR A 448 4.52 6.80 1.11
C THR A 448 3.95 7.89 2.02
N THR A 449 4.81 8.76 2.55
CA THR A 449 4.36 9.84 3.44
C THR A 449 3.27 10.71 2.81
N PHE A 450 3.48 11.19 1.58
CA PHE A 450 2.47 11.91 0.77
C PHE A 450 1.78 13.04 1.57
N PRO A 451 2.47 14.15 1.84
CA PRO A 451 2.04 15.17 2.81
C PRO A 451 0.69 15.83 2.49
N THR A 452 0.34 15.98 1.22
CA THR A 452 -0.92 16.61 0.79
C THR A 452 -2.17 15.84 1.23
N LEU A 453 -2.04 14.55 1.60
CA LEU A 453 -3.16 13.81 2.19
C LEU A 453 -3.56 14.38 3.55
N LEU A 454 -2.61 14.84 4.37
CA LEU A 454 -2.96 15.50 5.62
C LEU A 454 -3.63 16.85 5.36
N GLU A 455 -3.15 17.62 4.37
CA GLU A 455 -3.79 18.88 3.96
C GLU A 455 -5.24 18.66 3.51
N LEU A 456 -5.49 17.67 2.65
CA LEU A 456 -6.83 17.26 2.21
C LEU A 456 -7.76 16.96 3.39
N MET A 457 -7.30 16.11 4.31
CA MET A 457 -8.06 15.69 5.47
C MET A 457 -8.31 16.86 6.42
N MET A 458 -7.34 17.73 6.65
CA MET A 458 -7.50 18.88 7.54
C MET A 458 -8.43 19.95 6.98
N ALA A 459 -8.44 20.16 5.66
CA ALA A 459 -9.39 21.05 5.01
C ALA A 459 -10.83 20.50 5.13
N ALA A 460 -11.02 19.20 4.90
CA ALA A 460 -12.31 18.54 5.06
C ALA A 460 -12.78 18.52 6.52
N GLN A 461 -11.89 18.30 7.49
CA GLN A 461 -12.22 18.29 8.91
C GLN A 461 -12.85 19.62 9.35
N GLN A 462 -12.30 20.75 8.93
CA GLN A 462 -12.83 22.08 9.28
C GLN A 462 -14.25 22.30 8.72
N MET A 463 -14.50 21.81 7.50
CA MET A 463 -15.83 21.86 6.89
C MET A 463 -16.80 20.94 7.63
N LEU A 464 -16.39 19.71 7.96
CA LEU A 464 -17.19 18.74 8.72
C LEU A 464 -17.59 19.26 10.09
N GLU A 465 -16.67 19.91 10.80
CA GLU A 465 -16.93 20.51 12.10
C GLU A 465 -18.02 21.59 12.03
N ARG A 466 -17.98 22.46 11.01
CA ARG A 466 -19.05 23.44 10.79
C ARG A 466 -20.37 22.77 10.40
N LEU A 467 -20.32 21.78 9.51
CA LEU A 467 -21.48 21.05 9.03
C LEU A 467 -22.22 20.33 10.17
N GLN A 468 -21.49 19.78 11.15
CA GLN A 468 -22.07 19.15 12.34
C GLN A 468 -22.89 20.11 13.21
N GLN A 469 -22.60 21.42 13.14
CA GLN A 469 -23.32 22.47 13.87
C GLN A 469 -24.48 23.08 13.07
N GLN A 470 -24.77 22.60 11.85
CA GLN A 470 -25.85 23.07 10.99
C GLN A 470 -26.99 22.04 10.93
N PRO A 471 -28.07 22.20 11.73
CA PRO A 471 -29.16 21.22 11.79
C PRO A 471 -29.85 20.96 10.44
N ASP A 472 -29.94 21.99 9.61
CA ASP A 472 -30.59 21.98 8.28
C ASP A 472 -29.77 21.22 7.22
N LYS A 473 -28.47 20.99 7.45
CA LYS A 473 -27.57 20.29 6.52
C LYS A 473 -26.97 19.00 7.09
N ARG A 474 -27.41 18.60 8.29
CA ARG A 474 -26.87 17.43 9.01
C ARG A 474 -27.01 16.13 8.23
N HIS A 475 -28.00 16.03 7.33
CA HIS A 475 -28.19 14.87 6.44
C HIS A 475 -26.97 14.61 5.55
N LEU A 476 -26.19 15.64 5.20
CA LEU A 476 -24.99 15.51 4.39
C LEU A 476 -23.90 14.69 5.07
N LEU A 477 -23.89 14.60 6.40
CA LEU A 477 -22.91 13.78 7.14
C LEU A 477 -23.03 12.28 6.82
N ALA A 478 -24.18 11.82 6.30
CA ALA A 478 -24.34 10.44 5.84
C ALA A 478 -23.47 10.12 4.61
N LEU A 479 -22.93 11.13 3.91
CA LEU A 479 -22.07 10.94 2.75
C LEU A 479 -20.62 10.55 3.12
N ILE A 480 -20.28 10.51 4.40
CA ILE A 480 -18.92 10.16 4.84
C ILE A 480 -18.97 9.34 6.13
N ASP A 481 -18.17 8.28 6.17
CA ASP A 481 -17.91 7.55 7.40
C ASP A 481 -16.98 8.40 8.28
N LEU A 482 -17.56 9.04 9.30
CA LEU A 482 -16.84 9.94 10.19
C LEU A 482 -15.77 9.20 11.01
N ASP A 483 -16.06 7.98 11.47
CA ASP A 483 -15.11 7.21 12.29
C ASP A 483 -13.89 6.82 11.44
N LYS A 484 -14.13 6.31 10.23
CA LYS A 484 -13.06 6.00 9.27
C LYS A 484 -12.29 7.25 8.86
N PHE A 485 -12.97 8.38 8.65
CA PHE A 485 -12.32 9.64 8.32
C PHE A 485 -11.35 10.08 9.42
N TYR A 486 -11.79 10.11 10.68
CA TYR A 486 -10.94 10.52 11.79
C TYR A 486 -9.81 9.51 12.06
N HIS A 487 -10.05 8.21 11.86
CA HIS A 487 -9.00 7.20 11.90
C HIS A 487 -7.93 7.44 10.82
N ALA A 488 -8.34 7.66 9.57
CA ALA A 488 -7.44 7.94 8.46
C ALA A 488 -6.63 9.24 8.67
N LEU A 489 -7.27 10.28 9.21
CA LEU A 489 -6.63 11.56 9.55
C LEU A 489 -5.52 11.36 10.58
N GLU A 490 -5.83 10.71 11.71
CA GLU A 490 -4.87 10.46 12.79
C GLU A 490 -3.73 9.53 12.34
N HIS A 491 -4.05 8.47 11.59
CA HIS A 491 -3.05 7.59 10.99
C HIS A 491 -2.09 8.37 10.09
N ARG A 492 -2.62 9.22 9.20
CA ARG A 492 -1.83 10.00 8.25
C ARG A 492 -0.93 11.01 8.95
N ALA A 493 -1.45 11.74 9.95
CA ALA A 493 -0.66 12.67 10.75
C ALA A 493 0.52 11.95 11.44
N HIS A 494 0.28 10.77 12.01
CA HIS A 494 1.33 9.95 12.60
C HIS A 494 2.37 9.49 11.57
N TYR A 495 1.90 9.03 10.42
CA TYR A 495 2.73 8.46 9.36
C TYR A 495 3.73 9.47 8.77
N LEU A 496 3.37 10.76 8.71
CA LEU A 496 4.24 11.82 8.19
C LEU A 496 5.55 11.97 8.98
N GLN A 497 5.62 11.53 10.24
CA GLN A 497 6.88 11.53 11.01
C GLN A 497 7.99 10.69 10.34
N ASN A 498 7.64 9.74 9.47
CA ASN A 498 8.60 8.93 8.70
C ASN A 498 9.34 9.73 7.62
N GLY A 499 8.82 10.91 7.28
CA GLY A 499 9.43 11.86 6.35
C GLY A 499 10.09 13.05 7.02
N TYR A 500 10.28 13.05 8.34
CA TYR A 500 10.93 14.14 9.05
C TYR A 500 12.41 13.84 9.30
N PHE A 501 13.28 14.82 9.07
CA PHE A 501 14.70 14.74 9.37
C PHE A 501 14.96 14.89 10.88
N TRP A 502 14.62 13.83 11.61
CA TRP A 502 15.01 13.65 12.99
C TRP A 502 16.55 13.74 13.14
N PRO A 503 17.07 14.30 14.25
CA PRO A 503 18.51 14.33 14.50
C PRO A 503 19.20 12.97 14.34
N GLU A 504 18.58 11.89 14.82
CA GLU A 504 19.07 10.50 14.72
C GLU A 504 19.14 9.94 13.28
N ILE A 505 18.51 10.60 12.31
CA ILE A 505 18.61 10.28 10.87
C ILE A 505 19.52 11.28 10.17
N ALA A 506 19.30 12.57 10.41
CA ALA A 506 20.04 13.67 9.79
C ALA A 506 21.55 13.56 10.03
N MET A 507 21.96 13.06 11.21
CA MET A 507 23.37 12.95 11.61
C MET A 507 24.25 12.16 10.63
N PHE A 508 23.68 11.26 9.82
CA PHE A 508 24.45 10.45 8.86
C PHE A 508 24.70 11.16 7.52
N PHE A 509 23.97 12.23 7.20
CA PHE A 509 24.11 12.97 5.96
C PHE A 509 25.29 13.94 6.01
N LYS A 510 25.73 14.43 4.82
CA LYS A 510 27.00 15.14 4.68
C LYS A 510 27.11 16.39 5.56
N LYS A 511 26.01 17.13 5.72
CA LYS A 511 25.89 18.34 6.57
C LYS A 511 24.55 18.32 7.34
N PRO A 512 24.48 17.67 8.52
CA PRO A 512 23.21 17.47 9.23
C PRO A 512 22.49 18.79 9.59
N ALA A 513 23.21 19.82 10.02
CA ALA A 513 22.68 21.13 10.37
C ALA A 513 21.91 21.81 9.22
N ARG A 514 22.19 21.45 7.97
CA ARG A 514 21.47 21.98 6.82
C ARG A 514 20.08 21.39 6.65
N ILE A 515 19.81 20.18 7.14
CA ILE A 515 18.57 19.44 6.86
C ILE A 515 17.79 19.05 8.11
N VAL A 516 18.41 19.04 9.29
CA VAL A 516 17.72 18.69 10.53
C VAL A 516 16.52 19.60 10.74
N GLY A 517 15.39 19.01 11.14
CA GLY A 517 14.15 19.75 11.29
C GLY A 517 13.38 20.03 10.00
N SER A 518 13.86 19.54 8.84
CA SER A 518 13.14 19.58 7.57
C SER A 518 12.41 18.26 7.28
N PHE A 519 11.85 18.14 6.08
CA PHE A 519 11.11 16.97 5.63
C PHE A 519 11.66 16.43 4.31
N PHE A 520 11.42 15.15 4.05
CA PHE A 520 11.85 14.44 2.85
C PHE A 520 10.84 13.37 2.47
N ILE A 521 11.01 12.85 1.25
CA ILE A 521 10.29 11.69 0.76
C ILE A 521 11.34 10.65 0.37
N ARG A 522 11.27 9.46 0.98
CA ARG A 522 12.31 8.43 0.88
C ARG A 522 12.59 7.96 -0.55
N HIS A 523 11.55 7.70 -1.35
CA HIS A 523 11.69 7.29 -2.74
C HIS A 523 12.26 8.40 -3.65
N HIS A 524 12.22 9.66 -3.22
CA HIS A 524 12.91 10.79 -3.87
C HIS A 524 14.37 10.95 -3.41
N ALA A 525 14.99 9.86 -2.94
CA ALA A 525 16.40 9.82 -2.52
C ALA A 525 16.75 10.85 -1.43
N PHE A 526 15.86 11.00 -0.46
CA PHE A 526 16.03 11.89 0.69
C PHE A 526 16.28 13.36 0.32
N ARG A 527 15.99 13.76 -0.93
CA ARG A 527 16.10 15.15 -1.34
C ARG A 527 15.21 16.02 -0.43
N VAL A 528 15.69 17.20 -0.13
CA VAL A 528 14.91 18.24 0.56
C VAL A 528 14.69 19.36 -0.41
N ARG A 529 13.45 19.59 -0.80
CA ARG A 529 13.06 20.76 -1.57
C ARG A 529 12.10 21.60 -0.76
N ILE A 530 12.08 22.90 -1.03
CA ILE A 530 11.15 23.81 -0.37
C ILE A 530 9.68 23.39 -0.58
N ASP A 531 9.36 22.81 -1.75
CA ASP A 531 8.02 22.29 -2.06
C ASP A 531 7.69 20.97 -1.36
N ASP A 532 8.68 20.14 -1.09
CA ASP A 532 8.44 18.98 -0.23
C ASP A 532 8.18 19.45 1.22
N VAL A 533 8.86 20.51 1.70
CA VAL A 533 8.72 21.00 3.07
C VAL A 533 7.44 21.80 3.31
N GLU A 534 7.01 22.60 2.34
CA GLU A 534 5.80 23.44 2.47
C GLU A 534 4.55 22.59 2.75
N HIS A 535 4.34 21.51 2.00
CA HIS A 535 3.15 20.65 2.14
C HIS A 535 3.10 19.95 3.51
N TYR A 536 4.25 19.49 4.03
CA TYR A 536 4.28 18.96 5.40
C TYR A 536 3.94 20.05 6.42
N LEU A 537 4.51 21.23 6.25
CA LEU A 537 4.36 22.33 7.18
C LEU A 537 2.90 22.83 7.24
N SER A 538 2.26 23.07 6.10
CA SER A 538 0.87 23.50 6.01
C SER A 538 -0.09 22.46 6.60
N GLY A 539 0.10 21.17 6.28
CA GLY A 539 -0.67 20.08 6.89
C GLY A 539 -0.51 19.99 8.41
N LEU A 540 0.72 20.13 8.92
CA LEU A 540 1.00 20.11 10.36
C LEU A 540 0.51 21.36 11.09
N VAL A 541 0.54 22.53 10.46
CA VAL A 541 -0.06 23.76 11.02
C VAL A 541 -1.57 23.58 11.17
N ALA A 542 -2.25 23.03 10.17
CA ALA A 542 -3.67 22.75 10.25
C ALA A 542 -3.98 21.70 11.34
N TYR A 543 -3.20 20.62 11.40
CA TYR A 543 -3.34 19.59 12.44
C TYR A 543 -3.04 20.12 13.85
N LEU A 544 -2.11 21.08 14.00
CA LEU A 544 -1.84 21.77 15.28
C LEU A 544 -3.06 22.57 15.74
N ARG A 545 -3.74 23.29 14.83
CA ARG A 545 -4.98 24.01 15.14
C ARG A 545 -6.06 23.03 15.60
N TYR A 546 -6.19 21.89 14.93
CA TYR A 546 -7.11 20.82 15.35
C TYR A 546 -6.79 20.24 16.73
N CYS A 547 -5.52 20.05 17.06
CA CYS A 547 -5.12 19.66 18.42
C CYS A 547 -5.56 20.68 19.47
N ARG A 548 -5.38 21.98 19.19
CA ARG A 548 -5.76 23.09 20.08
C ARG A 548 -7.28 23.24 20.24
N ALA A 549 -8.06 22.83 19.25
CA ALA A 549 -9.52 22.88 19.27
C ALA A 549 -10.17 21.77 20.13
N GLY A 550 -9.39 20.93 20.82
CA GLY A 550 -9.92 19.88 21.68
C GLY A 550 -10.36 18.63 20.91
N ARG A 551 -9.51 18.19 19.96
CA ARG A 551 -9.76 17.01 19.10
C ARG A 551 -10.39 15.81 19.85
N PRO A 552 -11.39 15.13 19.26
CA PRO A 552 -11.96 13.93 19.85
C PRO A 552 -10.91 12.86 20.16
N VAL A 553 -11.11 12.12 21.26
CA VAL A 553 -10.33 10.92 21.55
C VAL A 553 -10.88 9.82 20.67
N VAL A 554 -10.28 9.66 19.49
CA VAL A 554 -10.43 8.44 18.72
C VAL A 554 -9.56 7.41 19.42
N GLU A 555 -10.16 6.45 20.12
CA GLU A 555 -9.44 5.24 20.49
C GLU A 555 -8.91 4.65 19.19
N ALA A 556 -7.60 4.42 19.10
CA ALA A 556 -7.06 3.68 17.97
C ALA A 556 -7.84 2.35 17.93
N PRO A 557 -8.55 2.04 16.85
CA PRO A 557 -9.12 0.71 16.71
C PRO A 557 -7.94 -0.25 16.91
N ALA A 558 -8.10 -1.25 17.78
CA ALA A 558 -7.31 -2.45 17.63
C ALA A 558 -7.38 -2.78 16.14
N VAL A 559 -6.24 -2.89 15.47
CA VAL A 559 -6.17 -3.19 14.04
C VAL A 559 -7.05 -4.41 13.81
N ALA A 560 -8.27 -4.15 13.33
CA ALA A 560 -9.23 -5.18 13.04
C ALA A 560 -8.69 -5.81 11.78
N ALA A 561 -8.04 -6.96 11.93
CA ALA A 561 -7.75 -7.82 10.82
C ALA A 561 -9.05 -7.98 10.01
N PRO A 562 -9.02 -7.88 8.68
CA PRO A 562 -10.20 -8.06 7.86
C PRO A 562 -10.89 -9.36 8.25
N ALA A 563 -12.18 -9.27 8.57
CA ALA A 563 -13.02 -10.39 8.94
C ALA A 563 -13.23 -11.29 7.73
N LEU A 564 -12.30 -12.23 7.54
CA LEU A 564 -12.44 -13.57 6.97
C LEU A 564 -11.11 -14.29 7.16
N ALA A 565 -10.74 -14.52 8.42
CA ALA A 565 -9.78 -15.54 8.77
C ALA A 565 -10.31 -16.23 10.01
N ALA A 566 -10.96 -17.39 9.82
CA ALA A 566 -11.16 -18.32 10.91
C ALA A 566 -9.81 -18.52 11.62
N THR A 567 -9.74 -18.06 12.87
CA THR A 567 -8.62 -18.30 13.77
C THR A 567 -8.67 -19.76 14.17
N TRP A 568 -7.99 -20.63 13.42
CA TRP A 568 -7.65 -21.97 13.88
C TRP A 568 -6.97 -21.83 15.24
N GLN A 569 -7.58 -22.38 16.28
CA GLN A 569 -6.83 -22.89 17.41
C GLN A 569 -6.20 -24.20 16.91
N GLY A 570 -5.09 -24.10 16.17
CA GLY A 570 -4.39 -25.29 15.71
C GLY A 570 -4.17 -26.21 16.90
N GLY A 571 -4.57 -27.48 16.79
CA GLY A 571 -4.35 -28.44 17.87
C GLY A 571 -2.86 -28.57 18.21
N ASP A 572 -2.55 -29.19 19.36
CA ASP A 572 -1.21 -29.57 19.83
C ASP A 572 -0.54 -30.64 18.93
N ASN A 573 -0.46 -30.38 17.63
CA ASN A 573 -0.09 -31.35 16.59
C ASN A 573 1.40 -31.68 16.63
N TRP A 574 2.23 -30.70 16.97
CA TRP A 574 3.67 -30.85 17.05
C TRP A 574 4.13 -31.12 18.47
N ASN A 575 4.99 -32.12 18.66
CA ASN A 575 5.78 -32.33 19.87
C ASN A 575 7.26 -32.45 19.50
N ALA A 576 8.16 -32.50 20.49
CA ALA A 576 9.60 -32.49 20.25
C ALA A 576 10.08 -33.61 19.30
N GLU A 577 9.54 -34.82 19.49
CA GLU A 577 9.89 -36.01 18.70
C GLU A 577 9.43 -35.85 17.24
N ARG A 578 8.19 -35.42 17.02
CA ARG A 578 7.62 -35.25 15.67
C ARG A 578 8.36 -34.19 14.86
N VAL A 579 8.73 -33.08 15.50
CA VAL A 579 9.48 -32.00 14.83
C VAL A 579 10.89 -32.49 14.44
N THR A 580 11.57 -33.24 15.32
CA THR A 580 12.85 -33.89 15.01
C THR A 580 12.71 -34.93 13.89
N GLN A 581 11.70 -35.79 13.95
CA GLN A 581 11.45 -36.81 12.94
C GLN A 581 11.15 -36.18 11.57
N ALA A 582 10.38 -35.09 11.55
CA ALA A 582 10.02 -34.37 10.32
C ALA A 582 11.25 -33.78 9.63
N THR A 583 12.13 -33.16 10.39
CA THR A 583 13.21 -32.31 9.87
C THR A 583 14.58 -32.97 9.88
N GLY A 584 14.74 -34.10 10.58
CA GLY A 584 16.06 -34.66 10.94
C GLY A 584 16.86 -33.79 11.91
N GLY A 585 16.23 -32.75 12.47
CA GLY A 585 16.89 -31.73 13.27
C GLY A 585 17.21 -32.18 14.69
N GLN A 586 18.22 -31.55 15.28
CA GLN A 586 18.65 -31.81 16.65
C GLN A 586 18.25 -30.66 17.56
N TRP A 587 17.64 -30.97 18.72
CA TRP A 587 17.31 -29.96 19.70
C TRP A 587 18.58 -29.42 20.35
N LEU A 588 18.87 -28.15 20.12
CA LEU A 588 19.92 -27.42 20.84
C LEU A 588 19.48 -27.16 22.28
N SER A 589 18.23 -26.72 22.43
CA SER A 589 17.55 -26.56 23.71
C SER A 589 16.27 -27.37 23.64
N PRO A 590 16.21 -28.57 24.25
CA PRO A 590 15.00 -29.39 24.19
C PRO A 590 13.87 -28.74 24.98
N PRO A 591 12.62 -28.82 24.49
CA PRO A 591 11.47 -28.41 25.28
C PRO A 591 11.17 -29.41 26.42
N PRO A 592 10.33 -29.04 27.39
CA PRO A 592 9.71 -29.97 28.35
C PRO A 592 9.00 -31.15 27.67
N SER A 593 8.84 -32.27 28.38
CA SER A 593 8.24 -33.50 27.82
C SER A 593 6.77 -33.36 27.40
N ASP A 594 6.06 -32.39 27.99
CA ASP A 594 4.66 -32.06 27.72
C ASP A 594 4.49 -30.91 26.71
N TRP A 595 5.57 -30.45 26.08
CA TRP A 595 5.53 -29.35 25.13
C TRP A 595 4.81 -29.71 23.82
N SER A 596 4.05 -28.74 23.32
CA SER A 596 3.37 -28.78 22.04
C SER A 596 3.52 -27.48 21.24
N ALA A 597 3.27 -27.58 19.94
CA ALA A 597 3.08 -26.42 19.08
C ALA A 597 1.92 -26.62 18.08
N THR A 598 1.29 -25.50 17.72
CA THR A 598 0.05 -25.45 16.93
C THR A 598 0.30 -25.33 15.43
N GLY A 599 1.52 -24.92 15.03
CA GLY A 599 1.86 -24.74 13.63
C GLY A 599 3.23 -24.10 13.41
N LEU A 600 3.44 -23.58 12.20
CA LEU A 600 4.65 -22.90 11.76
C LEU A 600 4.36 -21.44 11.38
N CYS A 601 5.28 -20.55 11.71
CA CYS A 601 5.30 -19.16 11.26
C CYS A 601 6.60 -18.89 10.47
N VAL A 602 6.45 -18.42 9.22
CA VAL A 602 7.56 -18.08 8.32
C VAL A 602 7.61 -16.58 7.95
N TRP A 603 6.65 -15.80 8.44
CA TRP A 603 6.51 -14.36 8.22
C TRP A 603 5.74 -13.72 9.38
N ALA A 604 6.27 -12.62 9.94
CA ALA A 604 5.87 -12.13 11.26
C ALA A 604 4.37 -11.75 11.43
N PRO A 605 3.72 -11.05 10.49
CA PRO A 605 2.28 -10.78 10.55
C PRO A 605 1.38 -12.02 10.50
N ALA A 606 1.89 -13.18 10.07
CA ALA A 606 1.15 -14.44 10.09
C ALA A 606 1.32 -15.24 11.40
N MET A 607 2.00 -14.68 12.41
CA MET A 607 2.17 -15.32 13.71
C MET A 607 0.81 -15.57 14.38
N GLN A 608 0.64 -16.75 14.98
CA GLN A 608 -0.49 -17.08 15.86
C GLN A 608 0.04 -17.69 17.16
N PRO A 609 -0.75 -17.69 18.26
CA PRO A 609 -0.36 -18.35 19.50
C PRO A 609 0.03 -19.82 19.28
N GLY A 610 1.13 -20.25 19.92
CA GLY A 610 1.60 -21.62 19.87
C GLY A 610 2.37 -22.02 18.60
N ASN A 611 2.63 -21.12 17.66
CA ASN A 611 3.44 -21.46 16.48
C ASN A 611 4.92 -21.62 16.83
N MET A 612 5.55 -22.59 16.19
CA MET A 612 7.00 -22.59 16.00
C MET A 612 7.35 -21.51 14.99
N VAL A 613 8.48 -20.84 15.18
CA VAL A 613 8.96 -19.84 14.23
C VAL A 613 10.18 -20.38 13.52
N LEU A 614 10.10 -20.48 12.20
CA LEU A 614 11.27 -20.69 11.39
C LEU A 614 12.08 -19.39 11.42
N THR A 615 13.23 -19.46 12.07
CA THR A 615 14.11 -18.33 12.10
C THR A 615 14.88 -18.21 10.82
N LYS A 616 15.24 -16.99 10.49
CA LYS A 616 16.22 -16.71 9.48
C LYS A 616 17.28 -15.79 10.03
N ARG A 617 18.42 -15.94 9.42
CA ARG A 617 19.44 -14.92 9.30
C ARG A 617 18.87 -13.70 8.50
N PRO A 618 19.34 -12.46 8.72
CA PRO A 618 18.97 -11.28 7.93
C PRO A 618 19.58 -11.14 6.56
N GLY A 619 18.80 -11.39 5.52
CA GLY A 619 19.37 -11.73 4.22
C GLY A 619 18.49 -12.76 3.53
N GLY A 620 17.88 -13.60 4.36
CA GLY A 620 17.25 -14.83 4.03
C GLY A 620 15.92 -14.53 3.41
N SER A 621 15.65 -15.25 2.34
CA SER A 621 14.44 -15.07 1.56
C SER A 621 13.19 -15.48 2.34
N ARG A 622 13.29 -16.37 3.33
CA ARG A 622 12.14 -16.94 4.07
C ARG A 622 12.45 -17.14 5.56
N GLY A 623 11.44 -17.01 6.41
CA GLY A 623 11.56 -17.06 7.87
C GLY A 623 11.52 -15.68 8.52
N VAL A 624 11.53 -15.67 9.86
CA VAL A 624 11.50 -14.49 10.70
C VAL A 624 12.89 -14.27 11.30
N LEU A 625 13.39 -13.04 11.32
CA LEU A 625 14.69 -12.76 11.95
C LEU A 625 14.71 -13.32 13.37
N VAL A 626 15.77 -14.04 13.76
CA VAL A 626 15.90 -14.66 15.09
C VAL A 626 15.49 -13.70 16.21
N ASP A 627 15.96 -12.46 16.13
CA ASP A 627 15.64 -11.42 17.11
C ASP A 627 14.20 -10.92 17.09
N ASN A 628 13.59 -10.84 15.90
CA ASN A 628 12.17 -10.55 15.79
C ASN A 628 11.36 -11.71 16.37
N ALA A 629 11.73 -12.96 16.06
CA ALA A 629 11.07 -14.15 16.55
C ALA A 629 11.04 -14.18 18.09
N ARG A 630 12.18 -13.92 18.74
CA ARG A 630 12.30 -13.87 20.21
C ARG A 630 11.43 -12.79 20.88
N ARG A 631 11.07 -11.73 20.15
CA ARG A 631 10.29 -10.59 20.68
C ARG A 631 8.84 -10.60 20.23
N MET A 632 8.42 -11.64 19.49
CA MET A 632 7.05 -11.77 19.03
C MET A 632 6.09 -11.82 20.21
N GLN A 633 4.93 -11.23 19.99
CA GLN A 633 3.76 -11.36 20.85
C GLN A 633 2.62 -11.87 19.97
N PRO A 634 2.13 -13.10 20.19
CA PRO A 634 2.53 -14.06 21.23
C PRO A 634 3.96 -14.64 21.02
N PRO A 635 4.64 -15.10 22.08
CA PRO A 635 5.97 -15.69 21.96
C PRO A 635 5.94 -17.00 21.15
N PRO A 636 7.03 -17.35 20.43
CA PRO A 636 7.14 -18.63 19.73
C PRO A 636 7.10 -19.82 20.70
N ALA A 637 6.44 -20.91 20.30
CA ALA A 637 6.49 -22.16 21.04
C ALA A 637 7.88 -22.82 20.98
N ALA A 638 8.53 -22.73 19.81
CA ALA A 638 9.93 -23.09 19.60
C ALA A 638 10.51 -22.29 18.42
N LEU A 639 11.83 -22.24 18.35
CA LEU A 639 12.56 -21.75 17.19
C LEU A 639 13.06 -22.93 16.35
N ILE A 640 13.00 -22.81 15.03
CA ILE A 640 13.62 -23.75 14.09
C ILE A 640 14.65 -22.98 13.28
N THR A 641 15.91 -23.42 13.32
CA THR A 641 17.03 -22.70 12.72
C THR A 641 17.97 -23.64 11.98
N ASP A 642 18.50 -23.24 10.83
CA ASP A 642 19.67 -23.87 10.20
C ASP A 642 21.00 -23.25 10.66
N GLU A 643 20.92 -22.28 11.55
CA GLU A 643 22.04 -21.52 12.07
C GLU A 643 21.99 -21.63 13.62
N PRO A 644 22.31 -22.81 14.19
CA PRO A 644 22.18 -23.11 15.63
C PRO A 644 22.89 -22.10 16.49
N GLN A 645 24.05 -21.68 15.99
CA GLN A 645 24.84 -20.63 16.56
C GLN A 645 23.98 -19.40 16.91
N LEU A 646 23.08 -18.90 16.01
CA LEU A 646 22.28 -17.64 16.09
C LEU A 646 21.37 -17.60 17.30
N ILE A 647 21.15 -18.75 17.90
CA ILE A 647 20.22 -18.93 18.97
C ILE A 647 20.98 -18.82 20.28
N PRO A 648 20.69 -17.80 21.10
CA PRO A 648 21.30 -17.71 22.41
C PRO A 648 20.73 -18.77 23.36
N PRO A 649 21.48 -19.18 24.39
CA PRO A 649 21.07 -20.25 25.32
C PRO A 649 19.70 -20.03 25.97
N GLU A 650 19.30 -18.77 26.18
CA GLU A 650 18.03 -18.39 26.80
C GLU A 650 16.83 -18.26 25.83
N ALA A 651 16.97 -18.62 24.55
CA ALA A 651 15.91 -18.44 23.53
C ALA A 651 14.70 -19.39 23.67
N GLY A 652 14.73 -20.28 24.66
CA GLY A 652 13.72 -21.34 24.83
C GLY A 652 13.96 -22.52 23.89
N PRO A 653 12.94 -23.37 23.69
CA PRO A 653 13.06 -24.56 22.86
C PRO A 653 13.53 -24.22 21.45
N THR A 654 14.61 -24.86 21.01
CA THR A 654 15.23 -24.58 19.71
C THR A 654 15.68 -25.85 19.02
N LEU A 655 15.18 -26.05 17.81
CA LEU A 655 15.57 -27.11 16.92
C LEU A 655 16.54 -26.60 15.86
N VAL A 656 17.62 -27.36 15.66
CA VAL A 656 18.64 -27.12 14.65
C VAL A 656 18.39 -28.04 13.46
N VAL A 657 18.29 -27.50 12.27
CA VAL A 657 18.11 -28.21 11.00
C VAL A 657 19.29 -27.95 10.07
N ALA A 658 19.40 -28.70 8.97
CA ALA A 658 20.47 -28.48 7.99
C ALA A 658 20.17 -27.31 7.02
N ASP A 659 18.90 -27.11 6.67
CA ASP A 659 18.43 -26.05 5.76
C ASP A 659 17.01 -25.62 6.18
N ALA A 660 16.82 -24.34 6.46
CA ALA A 660 15.55 -23.81 6.95
C ALA A 660 14.45 -23.82 5.87
N ALA A 661 14.78 -23.55 4.61
CA ALA A 661 13.82 -23.58 3.51
C ALA A 661 13.34 -25.02 3.26
N GLN A 662 14.27 -25.97 3.30
CA GLN A 662 13.96 -27.39 3.21
C GLN A 662 13.15 -27.87 4.43
N ALA A 663 13.47 -27.38 5.63
CA ALA A 663 12.70 -27.69 6.84
C ALA A 663 11.23 -27.26 6.73
N ILE A 664 10.90 -26.15 6.05
CA ILE A 664 9.49 -25.79 5.78
C ILE A 664 8.81 -26.91 4.97
N ILE A 665 9.46 -27.35 3.89
CA ILE A 665 8.94 -28.41 3.01
C ILE A 665 8.82 -29.73 3.78
N ASP A 666 9.81 -30.07 4.60
CA ASP A 666 9.86 -31.31 5.36
C ASP A 666 8.79 -31.35 6.46
N LEU A 667 8.59 -30.24 7.18
CA LEU A 667 7.49 -30.08 8.13
C LEU A 667 6.13 -30.23 7.44
N GLY A 668 5.95 -29.59 6.27
CA GLY A 668 4.73 -29.75 5.47
C GLY A 668 4.51 -31.19 5.01
N ARG A 669 5.56 -31.87 4.55
CA ARG A 669 5.51 -33.28 4.11
C ARG A 669 5.18 -34.22 5.26
N TYR A 670 5.80 -33.98 6.42
CA TYR A 670 5.55 -34.73 7.64
C TYR A 670 4.12 -34.53 8.11
N ALA A 671 3.67 -33.27 8.25
CA ALA A 671 2.29 -32.95 8.61
C ALA A 671 1.29 -33.67 7.68
N ARG A 672 1.52 -33.61 6.37
CA ARG A 672 0.67 -34.34 5.41
C ARG A 672 0.66 -35.85 5.63
N SER A 673 1.76 -36.46 6.06
CA SER A 673 1.81 -37.91 6.36
C SER A 673 1.01 -38.31 7.61
N GLN A 674 0.84 -37.36 8.54
CA GLN A 674 0.08 -37.55 9.76
C GLN A 674 -1.42 -37.33 9.55
N MET A 675 -1.78 -36.42 8.64
CA MET A 675 -3.18 -36.17 8.24
C MET A 675 -3.83 -37.43 7.67
N LYS A 676 -4.92 -37.89 8.32
CA LYS A 676 -5.71 -39.05 7.89
C LYS A 676 -7.01 -38.66 7.19
N GLY A 677 -7.45 -37.42 7.36
CA GLY A 677 -8.60 -36.87 6.65
C GLY A 677 -8.36 -36.76 5.14
N THR A 678 -9.45 -36.55 4.41
CA THR A 678 -9.41 -36.39 2.96
C THR A 678 -8.93 -35.01 2.58
N LEU A 679 -7.86 -34.96 1.80
CA LEU A 679 -7.36 -33.71 1.24
C LEU A 679 -7.86 -33.52 -0.19
N ILE A 680 -8.58 -32.43 -0.42
CA ILE A 680 -9.12 -32.04 -1.72
C ILE A 680 -8.25 -30.92 -2.32
N GLY A 681 -7.59 -31.20 -3.45
CA GLY A 681 -6.81 -30.22 -4.22
C GLY A 681 -7.68 -29.55 -5.28
N VAL A 682 -7.70 -28.22 -5.33
CA VAL A 682 -8.52 -27.46 -6.29
C VAL A 682 -7.63 -26.69 -7.26
N THR A 683 -7.83 -26.89 -8.57
CA THR A 683 -7.14 -26.12 -9.62
C THR A 683 -8.05 -25.73 -10.79
N GLY A 684 -7.54 -24.86 -11.66
CA GLY A 684 -8.21 -24.35 -12.85
C GLY A 684 -7.82 -22.91 -13.20
N SER A 685 -8.29 -22.40 -14.34
CA SER A 685 -8.05 -21.01 -14.75
C SER A 685 -8.87 -20.04 -13.91
N SER A 686 -10.17 -20.31 -13.71
CA SER A 686 -11.11 -19.49 -12.92
C SER A 686 -11.88 -20.32 -11.87
N GLY A 687 -12.45 -19.68 -10.85
CA GLY A 687 -13.37 -20.33 -9.88
C GLY A 687 -12.71 -21.13 -8.75
N LYS A 688 -11.37 -21.21 -8.68
CA LYS A 688 -10.63 -21.96 -7.65
C LYS A 688 -10.98 -21.53 -6.23
N THR A 689 -10.75 -20.25 -5.91
CA THR A 689 -10.95 -19.70 -4.56
C THR A 689 -12.40 -19.82 -4.10
N THR A 690 -13.36 -19.58 -5.01
CA THR A 690 -14.78 -19.77 -4.75
C THR A 690 -15.12 -21.24 -4.47
N THR A 691 -14.55 -22.18 -5.23
CA THR A 691 -14.75 -23.62 -5.02
C THR A 691 -14.12 -24.07 -3.72
N VAL A 692 -12.95 -23.54 -3.33
CA VAL A 692 -12.33 -23.79 -2.03
C VAL A 692 -13.23 -23.30 -0.91
N ALA A 693 -13.70 -22.05 -0.98
CA ALA A 693 -14.60 -21.49 0.03
C ALA A 693 -15.93 -22.28 0.13
N MET A 694 -16.48 -22.71 -1.01
CA MET A 694 -17.72 -23.49 -1.04
C MET A 694 -17.51 -24.90 -0.47
N LEU A 695 -16.41 -25.59 -0.81
CA LEU A 695 -16.04 -26.87 -0.20
C LEU A 695 -15.82 -26.75 1.30
N THR A 696 -15.06 -25.75 1.75
CA THR A 696 -14.84 -25.49 3.17
C THR A 696 -16.18 -25.29 3.88
N HIS A 697 -17.02 -24.38 3.34
CA HIS A 697 -18.33 -24.07 3.91
C HIS A 697 -19.18 -25.33 4.03
N ILE A 698 -19.36 -26.15 3.00
CA ILE A 698 -20.24 -27.32 3.12
C ILE A 698 -19.65 -28.43 4.00
N LEU A 699 -18.33 -28.64 3.95
CA LEU A 699 -17.68 -29.76 4.65
C LEU A 699 -17.66 -29.56 6.17
N GLU A 700 -17.84 -28.33 6.64
CA GLU A 700 -18.01 -28.02 8.06
C GLU A 700 -19.21 -28.73 8.71
N ALA A 701 -20.19 -29.21 7.92
CA ALA A 701 -21.27 -30.06 8.43
C ALA A 701 -20.75 -31.40 9.02
N TRP A 702 -19.54 -31.82 8.66
CA TRP A 702 -18.93 -33.08 9.09
C TRP A 702 -17.68 -32.90 9.96
N GLY A 703 -17.42 -31.68 10.43
CA GLY A 703 -16.33 -31.36 11.34
C GLY A 703 -15.43 -30.23 10.86
N GLU A 704 -14.37 -29.96 11.60
CA GLU A 704 -13.40 -28.91 11.28
C GLU A 704 -12.74 -29.14 9.90
N VAL A 705 -12.61 -28.10 9.08
CA VAL A 705 -12.06 -28.21 7.72
C VAL A 705 -10.80 -27.37 7.57
N GLY A 706 -9.63 -28.01 7.39
CA GLY A 706 -8.41 -27.27 7.07
C GLY A 706 -8.53 -26.55 5.73
N GLN A 707 -8.12 -25.28 5.62
CA GLN A 707 -8.14 -24.55 4.34
C GLN A 707 -6.87 -23.70 4.13
N THR A 708 -6.51 -23.45 2.87
CA THR A 708 -5.40 -22.55 2.53
C THR A 708 -5.64 -21.15 3.10
N ARG A 709 -4.68 -20.64 3.87
CA ARG A 709 -4.61 -19.25 4.33
C ARG A 709 -3.75 -18.42 3.40
N HIS A 710 -4.22 -17.21 3.11
CA HIS A 710 -3.59 -16.24 2.20
C HIS A 710 -3.37 -16.80 0.78
N ASN A 711 -2.88 -15.98 -0.16
CA ASN A 711 -2.57 -16.42 -1.53
C ASN A 711 -1.24 -17.23 -1.60
N ALA A 712 -1.05 -18.18 -0.67
CA ALA A 712 0.20 -18.90 -0.44
C ALA A 712 0.22 -20.26 -1.17
N ASN A 713 0.13 -20.24 -2.51
CA ASN A 713 -0.09 -21.40 -3.38
C ASN A 713 1.18 -21.93 -4.11
N LEU A 714 2.37 -21.48 -3.70
CA LEU A 714 3.68 -22.02 -4.10
C LEU A 714 4.19 -23.07 -3.10
N PRO A 715 5.19 -23.92 -3.43
CA PRO A 715 5.55 -25.08 -2.60
C PRO A 715 5.79 -24.78 -1.12
N HIS A 716 6.51 -23.69 -0.81
CA HIS A 716 6.77 -23.29 0.57
C HIS A 716 5.51 -22.76 1.29
N GLY A 717 4.62 -22.07 0.56
CA GLY A 717 3.36 -21.58 1.11
C GLY A 717 2.38 -22.72 1.38
N ILE A 718 2.35 -23.72 0.50
CA ILE A 718 1.61 -24.97 0.69
C ILE A 718 2.16 -25.74 1.89
N ALA A 719 3.49 -25.90 1.98
CA ALA A 719 4.11 -26.62 3.08
C ALA A 719 3.85 -25.95 4.43
N TRP A 720 3.96 -24.63 4.47
CA TRP A 720 3.60 -23.82 5.62
C TRP A 720 2.13 -24.03 6.03
N ASN A 721 1.20 -23.99 5.07
CA ASN A 721 -0.22 -24.26 5.35
C ASN A 721 -0.43 -25.66 5.93
N LEU A 722 0.14 -26.70 5.30
CA LEU A 722 0.05 -28.08 5.78
C LEU A 722 0.62 -28.23 7.20
N ALA A 723 1.76 -27.59 7.49
CA ALA A 723 2.38 -27.61 8.81
C ALA A 723 1.55 -26.92 9.90
N SER A 724 0.62 -26.03 9.53
CA SER A 724 -0.20 -25.24 10.44
C SER A 724 -1.69 -25.62 10.44
N MET A 725 -2.10 -26.61 9.62
CA MET A 725 -3.47 -27.12 9.58
C MET A 725 -3.69 -28.17 10.68
N PRO A 726 -4.93 -28.29 11.21
CA PRO A 726 -5.29 -29.34 12.16
C PRO A 726 -5.18 -30.73 11.50
N TRP A 727 -4.32 -31.61 12.03
CA TRP A 727 -4.09 -32.94 11.41
C TRP A 727 -5.26 -33.91 11.57
N GLY A 728 -6.05 -33.70 12.62
CA GLY A 728 -7.26 -34.47 12.91
C GLY A 728 -8.48 -34.01 12.11
N ALA A 729 -8.39 -32.93 11.33
CA ALA A 729 -9.50 -32.48 10.51
C ALA A 729 -9.93 -33.59 9.53
N PRO A 730 -11.22 -33.97 9.51
CA PRO A 730 -11.71 -34.98 8.58
C PRO A 730 -11.53 -34.57 7.11
N TYR A 731 -11.50 -33.26 6.85
CA TYR A 731 -11.31 -32.69 5.52
C TYR A 731 -10.30 -31.57 5.50
N THR A 732 -9.57 -31.44 4.39
CA THR A 732 -8.69 -30.32 4.12
C THR A 732 -8.84 -29.90 2.65
N VAL A 733 -9.00 -28.61 2.39
CA VAL A 733 -9.22 -28.07 1.04
C VAL A 733 -8.08 -27.13 0.69
N MET A 734 -7.37 -27.40 -0.41
CA MET A 734 -6.21 -26.61 -0.81
C MET A 734 -6.32 -26.05 -2.23
N GLU A 735 -6.12 -24.75 -2.37
CA GLU A 735 -5.95 -24.12 -3.68
C GLU A 735 -4.54 -24.42 -4.24
N MET A 736 -4.47 -24.97 -5.45
CA MET A 736 -3.21 -25.30 -6.13
C MET A 736 -3.06 -24.54 -7.44
N ALA A 737 -2.07 -23.63 -7.49
CA ALA A 737 -1.77 -22.80 -8.66
C ALA A 737 -0.76 -23.44 -9.63
N ILE A 738 -0.73 -22.95 -10.87
CA ILE A 738 0.00 -23.54 -12.00
C ILE A 738 1.54 -23.46 -11.87
N GLY A 739 2.08 -22.46 -11.17
CA GLY A 739 3.49 -22.06 -11.26
C GLY A 739 4.52 -23.17 -10.96
N ARG A 740 4.21 -24.12 -10.07
CA ARG A 740 5.05 -25.30 -9.76
C ARG A 740 4.19 -26.53 -9.43
N MET A 741 3.18 -26.80 -10.26
CA MET A 741 2.17 -27.83 -9.98
C MET A 741 2.75 -29.22 -9.67
N ALA A 742 3.76 -29.65 -10.42
CA ALA A 742 4.41 -30.95 -10.24
C ALA A 742 5.10 -31.11 -8.87
N GLU A 743 5.53 -30.03 -8.23
CA GLU A 743 6.09 -30.09 -6.87
C GLU A 743 4.98 -29.96 -5.82
N ASN A 744 4.03 -29.05 -6.07
CA ASN A 744 2.88 -28.83 -5.21
C ASN A 744 2.11 -30.14 -4.98
N THR A 745 1.86 -30.92 -6.04
CA THR A 745 1.13 -32.19 -5.95
C THR A 745 1.86 -33.23 -5.10
N GLN A 746 3.19 -33.32 -5.19
CA GLN A 746 3.97 -34.31 -4.43
C GLN A 746 3.99 -33.99 -2.94
N LEU A 747 3.86 -32.72 -2.59
CA LEU A 747 3.74 -32.27 -1.22
C LEU A 747 2.32 -32.47 -0.68
N VAL A 748 1.31 -32.06 -1.45
CA VAL A 748 -0.10 -32.09 -1.06
C VAL A 748 -0.63 -33.53 -1.02
N ARG A 749 -0.28 -34.37 -1.99
CA ARG A 749 -0.84 -35.72 -2.19
C ARG A 749 -2.36 -35.73 -2.03
N PRO A 750 -3.10 -35.05 -2.94
CA PRO A 750 -4.54 -34.96 -2.83
C PRO A 750 -5.17 -36.35 -2.85
N ASN A 751 -6.20 -36.57 -2.04
CA ASN A 751 -7.05 -37.76 -2.15
C ASN A 751 -8.17 -37.58 -3.18
N MET A 752 -8.36 -36.32 -3.60
CA MET A 752 -9.35 -35.92 -4.58
C MET A 752 -8.83 -34.66 -5.25
N ALA A 753 -8.99 -34.56 -6.57
CA ALA A 753 -8.72 -33.33 -7.30
C ALA A 753 -10.02 -32.78 -7.89
N VAL A 754 -10.26 -31.49 -7.70
CA VAL A 754 -11.33 -30.73 -8.35
C VAL A 754 -10.70 -29.81 -9.38
N PHE A 755 -11.09 -29.99 -10.64
CA PHE A 755 -10.57 -29.22 -11.77
C PHE A 755 -11.69 -28.35 -12.34
N THR A 756 -11.64 -27.05 -12.04
CA THR A 756 -12.77 -26.15 -12.28
C THR A 756 -12.97 -25.79 -13.76
N ASN A 757 -11.89 -25.46 -14.48
CA ASN A 757 -11.88 -25.20 -15.93
C ASN A 757 -10.46 -24.96 -16.46
N ILE A 758 -10.34 -24.99 -17.79
CA ILE A 758 -9.29 -24.37 -18.58
C ILE A 758 -9.92 -23.27 -19.42
N ALA A 759 -9.34 -22.08 -19.33
CA ALA A 759 -9.69 -20.90 -20.10
C ALA A 759 -8.42 -20.08 -20.38
N PRO A 760 -8.42 -19.20 -21.40
CA PRO A 760 -7.32 -18.26 -21.67
C PRO A 760 -7.00 -17.43 -20.41
N ALA A 761 -5.90 -17.75 -19.76
CA ALA A 761 -5.36 -17.09 -18.57
C ALA A 761 -3.91 -17.53 -18.41
N HIS A 762 -3.03 -16.63 -17.95
CA HIS A 762 -1.58 -16.88 -17.82
C HIS A 762 -0.89 -17.26 -19.16
N LEU A 763 -1.46 -16.86 -20.29
CA LEU A 763 -0.93 -17.18 -21.62
C LEU A 763 0.39 -16.45 -21.90
N GLU A 764 0.57 -15.26 -21.33
CA GLU A 764 1.84 -14.53 -21.41
C GLU A 764 3.04 -15.37 -20.93
N TYR A 765 2.83 -16.24 -19.93
CA TYR A 765 3.87 -17.09 -19.35
C TYR A 765 3.90 -18.52 -19.90
N HIS A 766 2.82 -18.98 -20.53
CA HIS A 766 2.60 -20.39 -20.85
C HIS A 766 2.10 -20.64 -22.27
N GLY A 767 2.06 -19.63 -23.13
CA GLY A 767 1.76 -19.75 -24.55
C GLY A 767 0.30 -20.05 -24.87
N THR A 768 -0.16 -21.27 -24.59
CA THR A 768 -1.45 -21.80 -25.08
C THR A 768 -2.30 -22.42 -23.97
N THR A 769 -3.62 -22.50 -24.19
CA THR A 769 -4.56 -23.21 -23.30
C THR A 769 -4.17 -24.68 -23.13
N ALA A 770 -3.67 -25.33 -24.19
CA ALA A 770 -3.19 -26.71 -24.16
C ALA A 770 -1.96 -26.90 -23.24
N GLU A 771 -1.03 -25.93 -23.21
CA GLU A 771 0.09 -25.94 -22.28
C GLU A 771 -0.35 -25.69 -20.83
N VAL A 772 -1.28 -24.75 -20.63
CA VAL A 772 -1.91 -24.49 -19.31
C VAL A 772 -2.60 -25.76 -18.80
N ALA A 773 -3.34 -26.46 -19.66
CA ALA A 773 -3.99 -27.74 -19.35
C ALA A 773 -2.99 -28.82 -18.95
N ARG A 774 -1.92 -29.00 -19.74
CA ARG A 774 -0.84 -29.97 -19.42
C ARG A 774 -0.19 -29.68 -18.07
N LYS A 775 0.18 -28.42 -17.81
CA LYS A 775 0.84 -28.02 -16.55
C LYS A 775 -0.08 -28.19 -15.34
N LYS A 776 -1.35 -27.79 -15.43
CA LYS A 776 -2.32 -27.97 -14.34
C LYS A 776 -2.67 -29.44 -14.09
N SER A 777 -2.65 -30.27 -15.15
CA SER A 777 -2.89 -31.71 -15.03
C SER A 777 -1.85 -32.43 -14.18
N ALA A 778 -0.69 -31.81 -13.92
CA ALA A 778 0.27 -32.35 -12.97
C ALA A 778 -0.30 -32.46 -11.53
N ILE A 779 -1.45 -31.85 -11.22
CA ILE A 779 -2.16 -32.11 -9.96
C ILE A 779 -2.44 -33.60 -9.74
N PHE A 780 -2.60 -34.39 -10.82
CA PHE A 780 -2.87 -35.82 -10.73
C PHE A 780 -1.64 -36.65 -10.35
N ASP A 781 -0.42 -36.15 -10.56
CA ASP A 781 0.82 -36.93 -10.41
C ASP A 781 1.12 -37.30 -8.93
N GLY A 782 0.43 -36.69 -7.97
CA GLY A 782 0.55 -36.95 -6.53
C GLY A 782 -0.59 -37.77 -5.95
N MET A 783 -1.57 -38.16 -6.79
CA MET A 783 -2.75 -38.92 -6.41
C MET A 783 -2.52 -40.42 -6.57
N GLN A 784 -3.29 -41.23 -5.86
CA GLN A 784 -3.28 -42.69 -5.94
C GLN A 784 -4.28 -43.20 -6.98
N ALA A 785 -3.99 -44.36 -7.57
CA ALA A 785 -4.90 -45.01 -8.50
C ALA A 785 -6.27 -45.28 -7.85
N GLY A 786 -7.35 -45.00 -8.58
CA GLY A 786 -8.73 -45.10 -8.11
C GLY A 786 -9.26 -43.87 -7.38
N GLU A 787 -8.41 -42.90 -7.01
CA GLU A 787 -8.88 -41.67 -6.37
C GLU A 787 -9.67 -40.77 -7.35
N PRO A 788 -10.67 -40.02 -6.85
CA PRO A 788 -11.56 -39.22 -7.67
C PRO A 788 -10.91 -37.98 -8.26
N ALA A 789 -10.95 -37.87 -9.59
CA ALA A 789 -10.68 -36.65 -10.34
C ALA A 789 -12.02 -36.05 -10.82
N ILE A 790 -12.48 -35.01 -10.13
CA ILE A 790 -13.74 -34.29 -10.45
C ILE A 790 -13.42 -33.22 -11.48
N LEU A 791 -13.86 -33.44 -12.72
CA LEU A 791 -13.43 -32.66 -13.87
C LEU A 791 -14.63 -31.97 -14.53
N ASN A 792 -14.51 -30.68 -14.79
CA ASN A 792 -15.54 -29.95 -15.55
C ASN A 792 -15.55 -30.44 -17.00
N ARG A 793 -16.61 -31.14 -17.42
CA ARG A 793 -16.72 -31.68 -18.77
C ARG A 793 -16.81 -30.61 -19.85
N ASP A 794 -17.28 -29.42 -19.49
CA ASP A 794 -17.46 -28.31 -20.42
C ASP A 794 -16.19 -27.47 -20.64
N MET A 795 -15.04 -27.86 -20.06
CA MET A 795 -13.81 -27.09 -20.17
C MET A 795 -13.12 -27.21 -21.52
N LEU A 796 -12.37 -26.16 -21.91
CA LEU A 796 -11.41 -26.27 -23.01
C LEU A 796 -10.35 -27.32 -22.70
N GLU A 797 -9.77 -27.92 -23.73
CA GLU A 797 -8.71 -28.92 -23.57
C GLU A 797 -9.11 -30.13 -22.70
N TRP A 798 -10.41 -30.43 -22.58
CA TRP A 798 -10.92 -31.61 -21.87
C TRP A 798 -10.12 -32.88 -22.18
N PRO A 799 -9.81 -33.24 -23.46
CA PRO A 799 -9.06 -34.45 -23.76
C PRO A 799 -7.69 -34.51 -23.05
N ILE A 800 -6.99 -33.38 -22.97
CA ILE A 800 -5.66 -33.32 -22.33
C ILE A 800 -5.76 -33.65 -20.84
N VAL A 801 -6.72 -33.03 -20.15
CA VAL A 801 -6.91 -33.20 -18.69
C VAL A 801 -7.48 -34.57 -18.38
N HIS A 802 -8.49 -35.01 -19.15
CA HIS A 802 -9.09 -36.33 -19.05
C HIS A 802 -8.06 -37.44 -19.22
N ASP A 803 -7.26 -37.39 -20.29
CA ASP A 803 -6.26 -38.42 -20.57
C ASP A 803 -5.15 -38.42 -19.51
N ALA A 804 -4.82 -37.26 -18.93
CA ALA A 804 -3.88 -37.19 -17.82
C ALA A 804 -4.42 -37.89 -16.56
N ALA A 805 -5.70 -37.73 -16.25
CA ALA A 805 -6.34 -38.44 -15.14
C ALA A 805 -6.38 -39.95 -15.39
N LEU A 806 -6.72 -40.38 -16.62
CA LEU A 806 -6.71 -41.80 -16.99
C LEU A 806 -5.31 -42.43 -16.97
N ARG A 807 -4.28 -41.69 -17.42
CA ARG A 807 -2.88 -42.15 -17.33
C ARG A 807 -2.45 -42.41 -15.88
N ASN A 808 -2.94 -41.60 -14.94
CA ASN A 808 -2.75 -41.79 -13.51
C ASN A 808 -3.73 -42.80 -12.88
N ARG A 809 -4.55 -43.49 -13.69
CA ARG A 809 -5.55 -44.50 -13.27
C ARG A 809 -6.56 -43.97 -12.26
N LEU A 810 -6.91 -42.70 -12.36
CA LEU A 810 -7.86 -42.04 -11.47
C LEU A 810 -9.30 -42.35 -11.87
N GLN A 811 -10.21 -42.28 -10.90
CA GLN A 811 -11.64 -42.33 -11.18
C GLN A 811 -12.10 -40.96 -11.69
N VAL A 812 -12.32 -40.84 -12.99
CA VAL A 812 -12.82 -39.60 -13.58
C VAL A 812 -14.31 -39.43 -13.25
N VAL A 813 -14.64 -38.30 -12.64
CA VAL A 813 -15.99 -37.90 -12.27
C VAL A 813 -16.35 -36.62 -13.03
N PRO A 814 -16.94 -36.73 -14.23
CA PRO A 814 -17.28 -35.56 -15.02
C PRO A 814 -18.48 -34.83 -14.41
N TYR A 815 -18.37 -33.50 -14.30
CA TYR A 815 -19.49 -32.64 -13.93
C TYR A 815 -19.68 -31.53 -14.98
N GLY A 816 -20.87 -30.96 -15.10
CA GLY A 816 -21.15 -29.86 -16.03
C GLY A 816 -22.52 -29.96 -16.68
N ARG A 817 -22.70 -29.31 -17.84
CA ARG A 817 -23.92 -29.38 -18.66
C ARG A 817 -23.91 -30.54 -19.63
N HIS A 818 -22.71 -30.97 -20.04
CA HIS A 818 -22.54 -32.03 -21.03
C HIS A 818 -23.38 -33.28 -20.69
N PRO A 819 -24.02 -33.94 -21.66
CA PRO A 819 -24.82 -35.15 -21.42
C PRO A 819 -24.04 -36.31 -20.78
N GLU A 820 -22.73 -36.38 -20.99
CA GLU A 820 -21.83 -37.37 -20.36
C GLU A 820 -21.38 -37.00 -18.93
N SER A 821 -21.81 -35.85 -18.40
CA SER A 821 -21.53 -35.49 -17.02
C SER A 821 -22.32 -36.39 -16.07
N ARG A 822 -21.63 -37.00 -15.11
CA ARG A 822 -22.24 -37.80 -14.04
C ARG A 822 -22.96 -36.91 -13.03
N PHE A 823 -22.43 -35.72 -12.81
CA PHE A 823 -23.07 -34.65 -12.05
C PHE A 823 -23.46 -33.58 -13.04
N ARG A 824 -24.71 -33.58 -13.47
CA ARG A 824 -25.15 -32.80 -14.62
C ARG A 824 -26.11 -31.69 -14.22
N LEU A 825 -25.81 -30.48 -14.66
CA LEU A 825 -26.73 -29.35 -14.53
C LEU A 825 -27.83 -29.53 -15.57
N LEU A 826 -29.07 -29.69 -15.11
CA LEU A 826 -30.25 -29.81 -15.99
C LEU A 826 -30.86 -28.42 -16.22
N ASP A 827 -31.00 -27.65 -15.14
CA ASP A 827 -31.52 -26.29 -15.18
C ASP A 827 -30.99 -25.47 -14.01
N TYR A 828 -30.95 -24.15 -14.19
CA TYR A 828 -30.63 -23.19 -13.14
C TYR A 828 -31.57 -22.00 -13.26
N SER A 829 -32.31 -21.72 -12.20
CA SER A 829 -33.19 -20.57 -12.08
C SER A 829 -32.41 -19.39 -11.49
N PRO A 830 -32.12 -18.35 -12.28
CA PRO A 830 -31.30 -17.23 -11.83
C PRO A 830 -31.99 -16.32 -10.81
N THR A 831 -33.32 -16.38 -10.72
CA THR A 831 -34.14 -15.50 -9.89
C THR A 831 -34.18 -15.93 -8.43
N ASP A 832 -34.19 -17.24 -8.16
CA ASP A 832 -34.33 -17.81 -6.82
C ASP A 832 -33.16 -18.71 -6.42
N GLY A 833 -32.09 -18.76 -7.25
CA GLY A 833 -30.87 -19.52 -7.00
C GLY A 833 -31.08 -21.03 -7.04
N VAL A 834 -32.20 -21.50 -7.61
CA VAL A 834 -32.57 -22.91 -7.60
C VAL A 834 -31.87 -23.66 -8.72
N VAL A 835 -31.18 -24.73 -8.36
CA VAL A 835 -30.50 -25.67 -9.23
C VAL A 835 -31.35 -26.92 -9.37
N GLN A 836 -31.55 -27.36 -10.61
CA GLN A 836 -32.01 -28.71 -10.92
C GLN A 836 -30.85 -29.48 -11.55
N ALA A 837 -30.44 -30.57 -10.92
CA ALA A 837 -29.30 -31.35 -11.36
C ALA A 837 -29.58 -32.86 -11.28
N ASP A 838 -28.98 -33.61 -12.19
CA ASP A 838 -28.86 -35.06 -12.07
C ASP A 838 -27.54 -35.37 -11.35
N LEU A 839 -27.64 -35.93 -10.14
CA LEU A 839 -26.49 -36.34 -9.36
C LEU A 839 -26.40 -37.87 -9.41
N ALA A 840 -25.61 -38.39 -10.35
CA ALA A 840 -25.39 -39.81 -10.56
C ALA A 840 -26.67 -40.65 -10.75
N GLY A 841 -27.62 -40.14 -11.55
CA GLY A 841 -28.89 -40.79 -11.88
C GLY A 841 -30.06 -40.40 -10.98
N GLN A 842 -29.83 -39.56 -9.96
CA GLN A 842 -30.88 -38.99 -9.13
C GLN A 842 -31.09 -37.51 -9.47
N THR A 843 -32.28 -37.16 -9.97
CA THR A 843 -32.65 -35.77 -10.17
C THR A 843 -32.99 -35.11 -8.83
N LEU A 844 -32.28 -34.04 -8.51
CA LEU A 844 -32.43 -33.25 -7.29
C LEU A 844 -32.67 -31.78 -7.63
N ARG A 845 -33.39 -31.11 -6.74
CA ARG A 845 -33.64 -29.67 -6.78
C ARG A 845 -33.21 -29.06 -5.46
N TYR A 846 -32.32 -28.08 -5.50
CA TYR A 846 -31.75 -27.43 -4.32
C TYR A 846 -31.41 -25.97 -4.60
N ARG A 847 -31.09 -25.19 -3.58
CA ARG A 847 -30.73 -23.77 -3.71
C ARG A 847 -29.26 -23.53 -3.40
N VAL A 848 -28.65 -22.59 -4.13
CA VAL A 848 -27.33 -22.06 -3.82
C VAL A 848 -27.48 -20.59 -3.42
N GLY A 849 -26.93 -20.20 -2.28
CA GLY A 849 -27.03 -18.84 -1.73
C GLY A 849 -26.26 -17.78 -2.53
N ALA A 850 -25.34 -18.21 -3.41
CA ALA A 850 -24.59 -17.33 -4.30
C ALA A 850 -25.18 -17.33 -5.72
N PRO A 851 -25.41 -16.14 -6.31
CA PRO A 851 -26.07 -16.05 -7.60
C PRO A 851 -25.12 -16.41 -8.75
N GLY A 852 -25.68 -17.04 -9.77
CA GLY A 852 -25.04 -17.27 -11.05
C GLY A 852 -24.88 -18.74 -11.38
N GLU A 853 -25.04 -19.05 -12.66
CA GLU A 853 -24.95 -20.41 -13.15
C GLU A 853 -23.54 -21.02 -12.93
N HIS A 854 -22.50 -20.19 -12.96
CA HIS A 854 -21.15 -20.64 -12.62
C HIS A 854 -21.03 -21.04 -11.14
N MET A 855 -21.82 -20.44 -10.23
CA MET A 855 -21.95 -20.91 -8.84
C MET A 855 -22.72 -22.23 -8.77
N ALA A 856 -23.77 -22.39 -9.57
CA ALA A 856 -24.45 -23.67 -9.71
C ALA A 856 -23.47 -24.76 -10.21
N LEU A 857 -22.68 -24.51 -11.26
CA LEU A 857 -21.66 -25.45 -11.73
C LEU A 857 -20.61 -25.78 -10.67
N ASN A 858 -20.13 -24.79 -9.91
CA ASN A 858 -19.24 -25.05 -8.77
C ASN A 858 -19.95 -25.91 -7.71
N SER A 859 -21.24 -25.69 -7.47
CA SER A 859 -22.03 -26.51 -6.55
C SER A 859 -22.09 -27.99 -6.96
N LEU A 860 -22.10 -28.28 -8.27
CA LEU A 860 -22.04 -29.66 -8.77
C LEU A 860 -20.67 -30.29 -8.50
N ALA A 861 -19.58 -29.54 -8.66
CA ALA A 861 -18.24 -30.02 -8.29
C ALA A 861 -18.13 -30.35 -6.81
N VAL A 862 -18.68 -29.51 -5.93
CA VAL A 862 -18.61 -29.76 -4.48
C VAL A 862 -19.55 -30.89 -4.04
N LEU A 863 -20.73 -31.03 -4.65
CA LEU A 863 -21.63 -32.16 -4.39
C LEU A 863 -21.07 -33.48 -4.93
N ALA A 864 -20.34 -33.43 -6.05
CA ALA A 864 -19.56 -34.57 -6.52
C ALA A 864 -18.51 -34.97 -5.49
N ALA A 865 -17.81 -33.99 -4.88
CA ALA A 865 -16.84 -34.27 -3.82
C ALA A 865 -17.50 -34.94 -2.61
N VAL A 866 -18.63 -34.40 -2.12
CA VAL A 866 -19.40 -34.99 -0.99
C VAL A 866 -19.86 -36.42 -1.33
N THR A 867 -20.39 -36.63 -2.54
CA THR A 867 -20.87 -37.95 -2.99
C THR A 867 -19.74 -38.97 -3.10
N MET A 868 -18.58 -38.57 -3.62
CA MET A 868 -17.43 -39.46 -3.77
C MET A 868 -16.84 -39.88 -2.42
N GLN A 869 -17.11 -39.13 -1.36
CA GLN A 869 -16.77 -39.47 0.02
C GLN A 869 -17.82 -40.38 0.69
N GLY A 870 -18.94 -40.67 0.02
CA GLY A 870 -20.04 -41.46 0.57
C GLY A 870 -20.82 -40.74 1.69
N LEU A 871 -20.76 -39.41 1.73
CA LEU A 871 -21.47 -38.60 2.72
C LEU A 871 -22.91 -38.34 2.28
N ASP A 872 -23.79 -38.14 3.26
CA ASP A 872 -25.17 -37.70 3.01
C ASP A 872 -25.18 -36.33 2.34
N LEU A 873 -26.02 -36.12 1.34
CA LEU A 873 -26.10 -34.84 0.65
C LEU A 873 -26.90 -33.81 1.45
N ALA A 874 -27.85 -34.22 2.30
CA ALA A 874 -28.77 -33.29 2.95
C ALA A 874 -28.07 -32.14 3.72
N PRO A 875 -27.05 -32.39 4.58
CA PRO A 875 -26.34 -31.31 5.26
C PRO A 875 -25.55 -30.38 4.32
N ALA A 876 -25.02 -30.90 3.20
CA ALA A 876 -24.34 -30.09 2.21
C ALA A 876 -25.32 -29.17 1.48
N LEU A 877 -26.54 -29.65 1.17
CA LEU A 877 -27.57 -28.85 0.51
C LEU A 877 -28.04 -27.69 1.39
N GLU A 878 -28.26 -27.93 2.69
CA GLU A 878 -28.59 -26.87 3.66
C GLU A 878 -27.50 -25.80 3.75
N ARG A 879 -26.23 -26.22 3.78
CA ARG A 879 -25.11 -25.27 3.78
C ARG A 879 -24.93 -24.54 2.46
N LEU A 880 -25.17 -25.18 1.31
CA LEU A 880 -25.15 -24.50 0.01
C LEU A 880 -26.16 -23.35 -0.07
N GLU A 881 -27.33 -23.50 0.54
CA GLU A 881 -28.35 -22.45 0.58
C GLU A 881 -27.86 -21.19 1.34
N THR A 882 -26.99 -21.36 2.34
CA THR A 882 -26.44 -20.26 3.15
C THR A 882 -25.09 -19.74 2.66
N PHE A 883 -24.52 -20.32 1.60
CA PHE A 883 -23.23 -19.90 1.06
C PHE A 883 -23.32 -18.50 0.45
N ALA A 884 -22.53 -17.56 0.98
CA ALA A 884 -22.42 -16.21 0.45
C ALA A 884 -21.26 -16.07 -0.54
N PRO A 885 -21.41 -15.29 -1.63
CA PRO A 885 -20.31 -14.97 -2.52
C PRO A 885 -19.21 -14.18 -1.80
N LEU A 886 -17.96 -14.41 -2.22
CA LEU A 886 -16.81 -13.67 -1.71
C LEU A 886 -16.78 -12.24 -2.30
N PRO A 887 -16.18 -11.25 -1.61
CA PRO A 887 -15.95 -9.92 -2.17
C PRO A 887 -15.23 -9.98 -3.54
N GLY A 888 -15.65 -9.15 -4.49
CA GLY A 888 -15.12 -9.13 -5.86
C GLY A 888 -15.48 -10.35 -6.74
N ARG A 889 -16.35 -11.25 -6.27
CA ARG A 889 -16.64 -12.55 -6.91
C ARG A 889 -18.13 -12.88 -6.93
N GLY A 890 -18.94 -11.93 -7.41
CA GLY A 890 -20.38 -12.10 -7.63
C GLY A 890 -21.24 -11.62 -6.45
N ALA A 891 -20.67 -10.83 -5.54
CA ALA A 891 -21.41 -10.22 -4.45
C ALA A 891 -22.34 -9.13 -5.00
N ARG A 892 -23.65 -9.27 -4.74
CA ARG A 892 -24.63 -8.23 -5.03
C ARG A 892 -24.71 -7.32 -3.82
N VAL A 893 -24.29 -6.08 -4.00
CA VAL A 893 -24.19 -5.11 -2.92
C VAL A 893 -25.05 -3.90 -3.23
N ALA A 894 -25.99 -3.60 -2.33
CA ALA A 894 -26.74 -2.37 -2.37
C ALA A 894 -25.79 -1.20 -2.07
N ARG A 895 -25.86 -0.19 -2.93
CA ARG A 895 -25.03 1.00 -2.85
C ARG A 895 -25.87 2.25 -3.06
N VAL A 896 -25.35 3.38 -2.62
CA VAL A 896 -25.95 4.68 -2.85
C VAL A 896 -24.94 5.54 -3.59
N PHE A 897 -25.40 6.16 -4.68
CA PHE A 897 -24.63 7.13 -5.44
C PHE A 897 -25.43 8.43 -5.56
N ASP A 898 -24.97 9.50 -4.90
CA ASP A 898 -25.64 10.80 -4.90
C ASP A 898 -27.14 10.73 -4.56
N GLY A 899 -27.48 9.97 -3.50
CA GLY A 899 -28.85 9.73 -3.06
C GLY A 899 -29.66 8.76 -3.95
N LYS A 900 -29.09 8.30 -5.06
CA LYS A 900 -29.71 7.31 -5.94
C LYS A 900 -29.36 5.90 -5.44
N PRO A 901 -30.34 5.07 -5.05
CA PRO A 901 -30.06 3.68 -4.76
C PRO A 901 -29.61 3.02 -6.06
N VAL A 902 -28.46 2.37 -6.03
CA VAL A 902 -27.96 1.55 -7.13
C VAL A 902 -27.56 0.20 -6.56
N GLU A 903 -27.45 -0.78 -7.43
CA GLU A 903 -27.05 -2.10 -7.01
C GLU A 903 -25.88 -2.56 -7.85
N VAL A 904 -24.83 -3.04 -7.17
CA VAL A 904 -23.59 -3.43 -7.81
C VAL A 904 -23.45 -4.93 -7.70
N LEU A 905 -23.28 -5.58 -8.84
CA LEU A 905 -22.74 -6.91 -8.95
C LEU A 905 -21.21 -6.80 -9.02
N ASP A 906 -20.57 -6.99 -7.87
CA ASP A 906 -19.12 -6.85 -7.70
C ASP A 906 -18.37 -8.09 -8.20
N GLU A 907 -17.74 -7.95 -9.36
CA GLU A 907 -16.95 -8.97 -10.07
C GLU A 907 -15.52 -8.47 -10.37
N ALA A 908 -15.06 -7.46 -9.62
CA ALA A 908 -13.85 -6.68 -9.92
C ALA A 908 -12.52 -7.29 -9.41
N TYR A 909 -12.53 -8.51 -8.85
CA TYR A 909 -11.30 -9.14 -8.34
C TYR A 909 -10.34 -9.55 -9.46
N ASN A 910 -10.83 -10.24 -10.50
CA ASN A 910 -10.01 -10.64 -11.65
C ASN A 910 -10.88 -10.97 -12.88
N ALA A 911 -10.27 -10.94 -14.08
CA ALA A 911 -10.93 -11.21 -15.34
C ALA A 911 -10.13 -12.12 -16.27
N ASN A 912 -10.87 -12.96 -16.99
CA ASN A 912 -10.46 -13.75 -18.15
C ASN A 912 -11.71 -13.99 -19.02
N PRO A 913 -11.59 -14.49 -20.27
CA PRO A 913 -12.74 -14.60 -21.16
C PRO A 913 -13.90 -15.41 -20.57
N ALA A 914 -13.61 -16.56 -19.96
CA ALA A 914 -14.64 -17.41 -19.36
C ALA A 914 -15.34 -16.76 -18.16
N SER A 915 -14.61 -16.04 -17.29
CA SER A 915 -15.22 -15.33 -16.17
C SER A 915 -16.00 -14.09 -16.62
N MET A 916 -15.54 -13.40 -17.67
CA MET A 916 -16.27 -12.29 -18.29
C MET A 916 -17.63 -12.76 -18.82
N GLU A 917 -17.66 -13.83 -19.60
CA GLU A 917 -18.92 -14.38 -20.11
C GLU A 917 -19.87 -14.82 -19.00
N ALA A 918 -19.35 -15.45 -17.94
CA ALA A 918 -20.17 -15.88 -16.81
C ALA A 918 -20.84 -14.69 -16.08
N ALA A 919 -20.10 -13.60 -15.88
CA ALA A 919 -20.62 -12.38 -15.28
C ALA A 919 -21.65 -11.69 -16.19
N LEU A 920 -21.41 -11.67 -17.51
CA LEU A 920 -22.35 -11.12 -18.50
C LEU A 920 -23.66 -11.89 -18.55
N ARG A 921 -23.61 -13.23 -18.50
CA ARG A 921 -24.82 -14.07 -18.39
C ARG A 921 -25.58 -13.81 -17.10
N LEU A 922 -24.86 -13.61 -15.99
CA LEU A 922 -25.47 -13.27 -14.71
C LEU A 922 -26.21 -11.94 -14.77
N LEU A 923 -25.60 -10.91 -15.36
CA LEU A 923 -26.24 -9.62 -15.61
C LEU A 923 -27.51 -9.77 -16.47
N ALA A 924 -27.45 -10.57 -17.54
CA ALA A 924 -28.59 -10.80 -18.43
C ALA A 924 -29.77 -11.47 -17.72
N ALA A 925 -29.43 -12.42 -16.84
CA ALA A 925 -30.38 -13.27 -16.14
C ALA A 925 -31.06 -12.56 -14.95
N GLN A 926 -30.46 -11.48 -14.44
CA GLN A 926 -31.02 -10.68 -13.36
C GLN A 926 -31.79 -9.48 -13.92
N ALA A 927 -32.99 -9.29 -13.39
CA ALA A 927 -33.80 -8.13 -13.71
C ALA A 927 -33.46 -7.00 -12.71
N PRO A 928 -33.17 -5.79 -13.18
CA PRO A 928 -33.05 -4.64 -12.29
C PRO A 928 -34.40 -4.40 -11.60
N HIS A 929 -34.38 -4.02 -10.33
CA HIS A 929 -35.59 -3.62 -9.59
C HIS A 929 -36.02 -2.19 -9.97
N GLY A 930 -36.34 -1.98 -11.24
CA GLY A 930 -36.92 -0.73 -11.74
C GLY A 930 -35.96 0.28 -12.38
N GLY A 931 -34.71 -0.07 -12.70
CA GLY A 931 -33.73 0.80 -13.40
C GLY A 931 -33.01 0.14 -14.57
N ARG A 932 -31.91 0.75 -15.04
CA ARG A 932 -31.15 0.29 -16.23
C ARG A 932 -30.08 -0.72 -15.86
N ARG A 933 -29.71 -1.58 -16.81
CA ARG A 933 -28.53 -2.44 -16.72
C ARG A 933 -27.30 -1.71 -17.24
N LEU A 934 -26.33 -1.49 -16.37
CA LEU A 934 -25.06 -0.87 -16.69
C LEU A 934 -23.95 -1.92 -16.65
N LEU A 935 -23.13 -1.93 -17.69
CA LEU A 935 -22.00 -2.83 -17.83
C LEU A 935 -20.70 -2.03 -17.81
N VAL A 936 -19.79 -2.37 -16.89
CA VAL A 936 -18.48 -1.73 -16.75
C VAL A 936 -17.39 -2.79 -16.82
N LEU A 937 -16.64 -2.80 -17.91
CA LEU A 937 -15.59 -3.80 -18.16
C LEU A 937 -14.22 -3.15 -18.30
N GLY A 938 -13.21 -3.75 -17.68
CA GLY A 938 -11.81 -3.35 -17.82
C GLY A 938 -10.93 -4.48 -18.34
N ASP A 939 -9.75 -4.14 -18.85
CA ASP A 939 -8.79 -5.07 -19.45
C ASP A 939 -8.64 -6.41 -18.70
N MET A 940 -8.58 -7.49 -19.50
CA MET A 940 -8.16 -8.83 -19.10
C MET A 940 -6.64 -8.95 -19.29
N LEU A 941 -5.89 -9.04 -18.20
CA LEU A 941 -4.43 -9.11 -18.22
C LEU A 941 -3.93 -10.55 -18.42
N GLU A 942 -2.63 -10.68 -18.73
CA GLU A 942 -1.91 -11.97 -18.90
C GLU A 942 -2.40 -12.87 -20.05
N LEU A 943 -3.05 -12.29 -21.08
CA LEU A 943 -3.56 -13.01 -22.25
C LEU A 943 -2.54 -13.15 -23.39
N GLY A 944 -1.36 -12.55 -23.27
CA GLY A 944 -0.31 -12.62 -24.28
C GLY A 944 -0.66 -11.88 -25.59
N PRO A 945 -0.01 -12.23 -26.72
CA PRO A 945 -0.18 -11.53 -28.00
C PRO A 945 -1.62 -11.52 -28.55
N ASP A 946 -2.42 -12.52 -28.19
CA ASP A 946 -3.80 -12.68 -28.65
C ASP A 946 -4.81 -11.88 -27.81
N ALA A 947 -4.35 -11.07 -26.84
CA ALA A 947 -5.20 -10.23 -26.00
C ALA A 947 -6.23 -9.41 -26.82
N PRO A 948 -5.88 -8.74 -27.94
CA PRO A 948 -6.86 -8.03 -28.77
C PRO A 948 -8.02 -8.90 -29.24
N GLN A 949 -7.72 -10.12 -29.69
CA GLN A 949 -8.72 -11.07 -30.19
C GLN A 949 -9.67 -11.52 -29.08
N TYR A 950 -9.12 -11.84 -27.90
CA TYR A 950 -9.94 -12.25 -26.76
C TYR A 950 -10.87 -11.14 -26.26
N HIS A 951 -10.43 -9.87 -26.29
CA HIS A 951 -11.29 -8.75 -25.94
C HIS A 951 -12.40 -8.55 -26.97
N ALA A 952 -12.07 -8.55 -28.26
CA ALA A 952 -13.06 -8.43 -29.34
C ALA A 952 -14.11 -9.57 -29.30
N ALA A 953 -13.68 -10.79 -28.95
CA ALA A 953 -14.55 -11.97 -28.86
C ALA A 953 -15.63 -11.89 -27.78
N LEU A 954 -15.57 -10.93 -26.85
CA LEU A 954 -16.62 -10.71 -25.84
C LEU A 954 -17.88 -10.05 -26.44
N ALA A 955 -17.83 -9.50 -27.65
CA ALA A 955 -18.94 -8.73 -28.23
C ALA A 955 -20.30 -9.47 -28.23
N PRO A 956 -20.41 -10.75 -28.65
CA PRO A 956 -21.68 -11.47 -28.59
C PRO A 956 -22.22 -11.64 -27.17
N ALA A 957 -21.35 -11.86 -26.18
CA ALA A 957 -21.75 -12.01 -24.79
C ALA A 957 -22.24 -10.68 -24.20
N VAL A 958 -21.57 -9.57 -24.55
CA VAL A 958 -21.98 -8.21 -24.15
C VAL A 958 -23.35 -7.87 -24.75
N GLN A 959 -23.61 -8.23 -25.99
CA GLN A 959 -24.92 -8.07 -26.62
C GLN A 959 -26.01 -8.89 -25.93
N ALA A 960 -25.71 -10.16 -25.62
CA ALA A 960 -26.62 -11.05 -24.93
C ALA A 960 -26.95 -10.56 -23.50
N ALA A 961 -26.05 -9.80 -22.86
CA ALA A 961 -26.26 -9.20 -21.55
C ALA A 961 -27.35 -8.12 -21.54
N ARG A 962 -27.74 -7.59 -22.71
CA ARG A 962 -28.78 -6.56 -22.86
C ARG A 962 -28.59 -5.37 -21.91
N ALA A 963 -27.34 -4.94 -21.77
CA ALA A 963 -27.00 -3.74 -21.03
C ALA A 963 -27.53 -2.51 -21.78
N ASP A 964 -28.20 -1.61 -21.07
CA ASP A 964 -28.64 -0.33 -21.62
C ASP A 964 -27.46 0.62 -21.86
N ARG A 965 -26.37 0.41 -21.11
CA ARG A 965 -25.15 1.22 -21.12
C ARG A 965 -23.91 0.35 -20.95
N ILE A 966 -22.89 0.58 -21.78
CA ILE A 966 -21.67 -0.21 -21.81
C ILE A 966 -20.45 0.73 -21.71
N TYR A 967 -19.72 0.62 -20.61
CA TYR A 967 -18.49 1.36 -20.30
C TYR A 967 -17.30 0.43 -20.34
N LEU A 968 -16.28 0.79 -21.10
CA LEU A 968 -15.10 -0.02 -21.37
C LEU A 968 -13.83 0.74 -20.98
N CYS A 969 -12.93 0.11 -20.22
CA CYS A 969 -11.71 0.74 -19.69
C CYS A 969 -10.43 0.01 -20.08
N GLY A 970 -9.44 0.77 -20.51
CA GLY A 970 -8.08 0.27 -20.74
C GLY A 970 -7.75 0.04 -22.21
N PRO A 971 -6.45 -0.08 -22.54
CA PRO A 971 -5.98 -0.16 -23.92
C PRO A 971 -6.53 -1.38 -24.68
N MET A 972 -6.68 -2.54 -24.03
CA MET A 972 -7.15 -3.74 -24.74
C MET A 972 -8.67 -3.72 -24.97
N MET A 973 -9.43 -3.07 -24.08
CA MET A 973 -10.87 -2.88 -24.23
C MET A 973 -11.28 -2.05 -25.46
N GLN A 974 -10.36 -1.32 -26.09
CA GLN A 974 -10.61 -0.63 -27.36
C GLN A 974 -11.03 -1.62 -28.46
N HIS A 975 -10.50 -2.83 -28.46
CA HIS A 975 -10.83 -3.86 -29.45
C HIS A 975 -12.26 -4.38 -29.29
N LEU A 976 -12.76 -4.48 -28.05
CA LEU A 976 -14.17 -4.78 -27.78
C LEU A 976 -15.07 -3.62 -28.24
N ALA A 977 -14.68 -2.37 -27.99
CA ALA A 977 -15.43 -1.20 -28.43
C ALA A 977 -15.62 -1.19 -29.96
N GLN A 978 -14.56 -1.46 -30.72
CA GLN A 978 -14.60 -1.56 -32.18
C GLN A 978 -15.51 -2.69 -32.67
N ALA A 979 -15.46 -3.87 -32.01
CA ALA A 979 -16.31 -5.01 -32.35
C ALA A 979 -17.80 -4.72 -32.08
N LEU A 980 -18.11 -4.01 -30.99
CA LEU A 980 -19.47 -3.58 -30.67
C LEU A 980 -20.00 -2.53 -31.64
N GLU A 981 -19.16 -1.55 -32.01
CA GLU A 981 -19.50 -0.51 -32.99
C GLU A 981 -19.84 -1.14 -34.36
N ALA A 982 -19.02 -2.07 -34.83
CA ALA A 982 -19.27 -2.81 -36.08
C ALA A 982 -20.59 -3.60 -36.05
N ALA A 983 -21.03 -4.03 -34.87
CA ALA A 983 -22.30 -4.71 -34.66
C ALA A 983 -23.47 -3.76 -34.33
N GLY A 984 -23.28 -2.45 -34.45
CA GLY A 984 -24.32 -1.43 -34.21
C GLY A 984 -24.65 -1.19 -32.74
N VAL A 985 -23.78 -1.60 -31.81
CA VAL A 985 -23.98 -1.47 -30.37
C VAL A 985 -23.12 -0.35 -29.82
N LYS A 986 -23.76 0.62 -29.16
CA LYS A 986 -23.08 1.76 -28.58
C LYS A 986 -22.36 1.37 -27.29
N ALA A 987 -21.05 1.61 -27.25
CA ALA A 987 -20.23 1.52 -26.04
C ALA A 987 -19.37 2.77 -25.90
N TRP A 988 -19.04 3.15 -24.67
CA TRP A 988 -18.12 4.24 -24.36
C TRP A 988 -16.80 3.67 -23.87
N TRP A 989 -15.73 3.91 -24.62
CA TRP A 989 -14.39 3.47 -24.27
C TRP A 989 -13.58 4.61 -23.67
N PHE A 990 -12.81 4.29 -22.64
CA PHE A 990 -11.95 5.20 -21.91
C PHE A 990 -10.55 4.57 -21.74
N PRO A 991 -9.47 5.36 -21.89
CA PRO A 991 -8.12 4.84 -21.72
C PRO A 991 -7.78 4.53 -20.26
N GLU A 992 -8.37 5.27 -19.31
CA GLU A 992 -8.04 5.22 -17.88
C GLU A 992 -9.30 5.20 -17.01
N VAL A 993 -9.18 4.61 -15.82
CA VAL A 993 -10.30 4.36 -14.88
C VAL A 993 -10.95 5.66 -14.44
N GLU A 994 -10.16 6.70 -14.20
CA GLU A 994 -10.62 7.98 -13.69
C GLU A 994 -11.57 8.67 -14.69
N ALA A 995 -11.28 8.54 -15.99
CA ALA A 995 -12.13 9.08 -17.06
C ALA A 995 -13.43 8.27 -17.23
N LEU A 996 -13.34 6.93 -17.13
CA LEU A 996 -14.53 6.08 -17.14
C LEU A 996 -15.42 6.41 -15.96
N GLN A 997 -14.85 6.48 -14.75
CA GLN A 997 -15.59 6.70 -13.51
C GLN A 997 -16.37 8.01 -13.57
N ALA A 998 -15.75 9.10 -14.04
CA ALA A 998 -16.44 10.37 -14.22
C ALA A 998 -17.67 10.23 -15.14
N ALA A 999 -17.50 9.61 -16.31
CA ALA A 999 -18.58 9.42 -17.29
C ALA A 999 -19.67 8.45 -16.84
N LEU A 1000 -19.31 7.38 -16.13
CA LEU A 1000 -20.25 6.44 -15.53
C LEU A 1000 -21.09 7.15 -14.47
N PHE A 1001 -20.43 7.87 -13.56
CA PHE A 1001 -21.09 8.59 -12.49
C PHE A 1001 -22.03 9.68 -13.02
N ASP A 1002 -21.72 10.30 -14.17
CA ASP A 1002 -22.60 11.27 -14.83
C ASP A 1002 -23.89 10.66 -15.36
N ASP A 1003 -23.81 9.43 -15.84
CA ASP A 1003 -24.98 8.75 -16.39
C ASP A 1003 -25.81 8.04 -15.32
N LEU A 1004 -25.25 7.66 -14.15
CA LEU A 1004 -25.95 6.86 -13.14
C LEU A 1004 -27.33 7.41 -12.72
N ALA A 1005 -28.33 6.53 -12.72
CA ALA A 1005 -29.72 6.78 -12.36
C ALA A 1005 -30.17 5.89 -11.19
N ALA A 1006 -31.26 6.28 -10.53
CA ALA A 1006 -31.85 5.48 -9.45
C ALA A 1006 -32.30 4.12 -9.97
N HIS A 1007 -32.08 3.10 -9.15
CA HIS A 1007 -32.35 1.68 -9.40
C HIS A 1007 -31.51 1.06 -10.53
N ASP A 1008 -30.45 1.74 -10.99
CA ASP A 1008 -29.49 1.13 -11.91
C ASP A 1008 -28.83 -0.09 -11.28
N PHE A 1009 -28.63 -1.11 -12.11
CA PHE A 1009 -27.96 -2.35 -11.76
C PHE A 1009 -26.65 -2.46 -12.53
N LEU A 1010 -25.53 -2.37 -11.83
CA LEU A 1010 -24.19 -2.25 -12.38
C LEU A 1010 -23.44 -3.57 -12.24
N LEU A 1011 -22.91 -4.12 -13.34
CA LEU A 1011 -21.85 -5.13 -13.30
C LEU A 1011 -20.50 -4.44 -13.48
N ILE A 1012 -19.57 -4.65 -12.53
CA ILE A 1012 -18.19 -4.14 -12.63
C ILE A 1012 -17.21 -5.31 -12.66
N LYS A 1013 -16.39 -5.42 -13.71
CA LYS A 1013 -15.44 -6.52 -13.88
C LYS A 1013 -14.15 -6.15 -14.60
N SER A 1014 -13.01 -6.49 -14.01
CA SER A 1014 -11.67 -6.37 -14.64
C SER A 1014 -10.66 -7.30 -14.01
N SER A 1015 -9.46 -7.39 -14.60
CA SER A 1015 -8.29 -7.85 -13.86
C SER A 1015 -7.94 -6.87 -12.73
N ALA A 1016 -7.33 -7.37 -11.64
CA ALA A 1016 -6.96 -6.56 -10.48
C ALA A 1016 -6.07 -5.36 -10.84
N GLY A 1017 -5.12 -5.56 -11.77
CA GLY A 1017 -4.21 -4.50 -12.23
C GLY A 1017 -4.89 -3.35 -12.97
N THR A 1018 -6.15 -3.52 -13.39
CA THR A 1018 -6.94 -2.48 -14.08
C THR A 1018 -7.62 -1.53 -13.09
N ARG A 1019 -7.68 -1.85 -11.79
CA ARG A 1019 -8.17 -0.96 -10.72
C ARG A 1019 -9.67 -0.60 -10.76
N LEU A 1020 -10.52 -1.33 -11.49
CA LEU A 1020 -11.98 -1.06 -11.45
C LEU A 1020 -12.64 -1.38 -10.10
N SER A 1021 -11.96 -2.11 -9.20
CA SER A 1021 -12.42 -2.30 -7.81
C SER A 1021 -12.55 -0.96 -7.07
N GLU A 1022 -11.75 0.04 -7.43
CA GLU A 1022 -11.81 1.40 -6.86
C GLU A 1022 -13.19 2.05 -7.12
N ILE A 1023 -13.86 1.72 -8.24
CA ILE A 1023 -15.22 2.20 -8.54
C ILE A 1023 -16.24 1.56 -7.59
N VAL A 1024 -16.09 0.28 -7.23
CA VAL A 1024 -16.97 -0.40 -6.28
C VAL A 1024 -16.84 0.22 -4.88
N GLU A 1025 -15.62 0.58 -4.49
CA GLU A 1025 -15.30 1.24 -3.22
C GLU A 1025 -15.79 2.70 -3.16
N ALA A 1026 -15.76 3.40 -4.30
CA ALA A 1026 -16.26 4.78 -4.41
C ALA A 1026 -17.81 4.89 -4.28
N LEU A 1027 -18.55 3.79 -4.42
CA LEU A 1027 -19.99 3.73 -4.21
C LEU A 1027 -20.29 3.50 -2.72
N GLN A 1028 -21.10 4.35 -2.09
CA GLN A 1028 -21.36 4.30 -0.64
C GLN A 1028 -22.22 3.08 -0.26
N SER A 1029 -21.94 2.43 0.87
CA SER A 1029 -22.78 1.33 1.38
C SER A 1029 -24.13 1.84 1.88
N GLN A 1030 -25.24 1.21 1.48
CA GLN A 1030 -26.54 1.45 2.09
C GLN A 1030 -26.63 0.70 3.43
N ALA A 1031 -27.13 1.34 4.50
CA ALA A 1031 -27.52 0.61 5.71
C ALA A 1031 -28.62 -0.41 5.35
N PRO A 1032 -28.65 -1.60 5.98
CA PRO A 1032 -29.68 -2.59 5.69
C PRO A 1032 -31.06 -1.95 5.90
N LEU A 1033 -31.91 -1.99 4.86
CA LEU A 1033 -33.34 -1.75 5.05
C LEU A 1033 -33.84 -2.84 5.98
N GLU A 1034 -34.35 -2.46 7.16
CA GLU A 1034 -35.15 -3.35 7.98
C GLU A 1034 -36.27 -3.88 7.09
N THR A 1035 -36.25 -5.19 6.86
CA THR A 1035 -37.28 -5.90 6.11
C THR A 1035 -38.62 -5.70 6.81
N ALA A 1036 -39.57 -5.07 6.11
CA ALA A 1036 -40.99 -5.10 6.45
C ALA A 1036 -41.65 -6.35 5.89
#